data_AF-A0A8D8XUA2-F1
#
_entry.id   AF-A0A8D8XUA2-F1
#
_cell.length_a   1.000
_cell.length_b   1.000
_cell.length_c   1.000
_cell.angle_alpha   90.00
_cell.angle_beta   90.00
_cell.angle_gamma   90.00
#
_symmetry.space_group_name_H-M   'P 1'
#
loop_
_entity.id
_entity.type
_entity.pdbx_description
1 polymer ?
#
loop_
_entity_poly.entity_id
_entity_poly.type
_entity_poly.pdbx_seq_one_letter_code
_entity_poly.pdbx_strand_id
1 'polypeptide(L)'
;MRKVISTFSLGLKTSTIRYSLMQVWFRRLWHLLQRVPLLYLNTSPRFNPFDKGDMFGAPPKENVFAQPPDDLNLAIQRTDSQETPPTPLFDEDISQPLEDFPRIKYDGLGWEMHLRQPNKKKITGQRFWKKVFVKIVYHGEKPVVHLYNKPDEKDPFQELPLEPPYSVSEIGAQQYDNFGKIFTVKLQFIFYKERPGVRPGQVTKAERITNKLSQFAAYAIQGDYQGVKEFGSDLRKLGLPVEHAPQTSQLFKIGSHSYEDMKQFTVCIEEALFKLPVHRDRALTYKMEEVQITTVDEIYVEQSEHGSILKQIARVRLFFLGFLSGMPDIELGVNDLVRQGKEVVGRHDIIPVVTEEWIRLEGVEFNSCVQQDEYEKGKTIKFKPPDACYIELMRFRVRPPRNRELPLQLKAVMCVTGNKVELRADILVPGFVSRKLGQIPCEDIMVRFPIPECWIYLFRVEKHFRYGSVKSAHRRTGKVKGIERFLGAVDNLEPQLMEVTSGQSKYEHQHRAIVWRMPRLPKEGQGSYTTHNLVCRMALTSYDQIPDDLHTICQYAYVEFTMPATQVSHTTVRSVSISNSDSDVPPEKYVRHLARHEYRVGVEHTQGEGPGDYIAATIRSTPAPIMETPIPQAADSDSDSSS
;
A
#
# COMPACT_ATOMS: atom_id res chain seq x y z
N MET A 1 -34.61 -35.16 54.69
CA MET A 1 -35.82 -34.75 53.93
C MET A 1 -36.67 -33.69 54.66
N ARG A 2 -36.05 -32.72 55.37
CA ARG A 2 -36.66 -31.47 55.87
C ARG A 2 -35.60 -30.36 55.85
N LYS A 3 -35.26 -29.91 54.65
CA LYS A 3 -34.58 -28.62 54.32
C LYS A 3 -34.39 -28.46 52.79
N VAL A 4 -35.40 -28.89 52.02
CA VAL A 4 -35.50 -28.67 50.55
C VAL A 4 -36.83 -27.95 50.21
N ILE A 5 -37.59 -27.52 51.22
CA ILE A 5 -38.88 -26.84 51.04
C ILE A 5 -38.85 -25.54 51.85
N SER A 6 -38.11 -24.53 51.38
CA SER A 6 -38.34 -23.13 51.79
C SER A 6 -37.81 -22.09 50.78
N THR A 7 -37.64 -22.45 49.50
CA THR A 7 -37.23 -21.47 48.47
C THR A 7 -38.01 -21.62 47.16
N PHE A 8 -39.23 -22.15 47.23
CA PHE A 8 -40.26 -22.00 46.20
C PHE A 8 -41.22 -20.86 46.61
N SER A 9 -40.72 -19.62 46.61
CA SER A 9 -41.56 -18.40 46.62
C SER A 9 -40.80 -17.15 46.15
N LEU A 10 -39.89 -17.31 45.18
CA LEU A 10 -39.27 -16.19 44.47
C LEU A 10 -39.13 -16.49 42.96
N GLY A 11 -40.14 -17.16 42.40
CA GLY A 11 -40.33 -17.28 40.96
C GLY A 11 -41.30 -16.23 40.48
N LEU A 12 -40.80 -15.08 39.99
CA LEU A 12 -41.48 -14.19 39.02
C LEU A 12 -40.69 -12.94 38.59
N LYS A 13 -39.46 -12.68 39.09
CA LYS A 13 -38.66 -11.49 38.70
C LYS A 13 -37.40 -11.75 37.84
N THR A 14 -37.16 -12.98 37.39
CA THR A 14 -35.93 -13.34 36.65
C THR A 14 -36.11 -13.56 35.14
N SER A 15 -37.33 -13.48 34.58
CA SER A 15 -37.52 -13.63 33.12
C SER A 15 -37.17 -12.34 32.35
N THR A 16 -37.53 -11.16 32.86
CA THR A 16 -37.33 -9.87 32.16
C THR A 16 -35.87 -9.52 31.90
N ILE A 17 -34.96 -9.91 32.81
CA ILE A 17 -33.52 -9.64 32.68
C ILE A 17 -32.89 -10.54 31.61
N ARG A 18 -33.34 -11.80 31.47
CA ARG A 18 -32.87 -12.71 30.40
C ARG A 18 -33.37 -12.28 29.02
N TYR A 19 -34.61 -11.79 28.91
CA TYR A 19 -35.15 -11.26 27.66
C TYR A 19 -34.45 -9.97 27.21
N SER A 20 -34.11 -9.07 28.14
CA SER A 20 -33.38 -7.83 27.84
C SER A 20 -31.93 -8.10 27.35
N LEU A 21 -31.23 -9.04 27.98
CA LEU A 21 -29.90 -9.48 27.54
C LEU A 21 -29.93 -10.15 26.17
N MET A 22 -30.95 -10.96 25.87
CA MET A 22 -31.15 -11.52 24.53
C MET A 22 -31.43 -10.43 23.49
N GLN A 23 -32.26 -9.44 23.78
CA GLN A 23 -32.53 -8.34 22.83
C GLN A 23 -31.31 -7.46 22.55
N VAL A 24 -30.46 -7.22 23.55
CA VAL A 24 -29.19 -6.49 23.36
C VAL A 24 -28.20 -7.29 22.52
N TRP A 25 -28.16 -8.62 22.70
CA TRP A 25 -27.35 -9.52 21.89
C TRP A 25 -27.86 -9.58 20.43
N PHE A 26 -29.18 -9.66 20.22
CA PHE A 26 -29.82 -9.62 18.90
C PHE A 26 -29.61 -8.29 18.16
N ARG A 27 -29.72 -7.13 18.84
CA ARG A 27 -29.43 -5.82 18.23
C ARG A 27 -27.97 -5.69 17.78
N ARG A 28 -27.02 -6.25 18.53
CA ARG A 28 -25.60 -6.25 18.15
C ARG A 28 -25.33 -7.17 16.94
N LEU A 29 -25.99 -8.32 16.87
CA LEU A 29 -25.89 -9.24 15.73
C LEU A 29 -26.52 -8.64 14.46
N TRP A 30 -27.67 -7.97 14.58
CA TRP A 30 -28.37 -7.29 13.49
C TRP A 30 -27.54 -6.13 12.88
N HIS A 31 -26.89 -5.32 13.72
CA HIS A 31 -25.98 -4.27 13.26
C HIS A 31 -24.68 -4.81 12.62
N LEU A 32 -24.27 -6.04 12.95
CA LEU A 32 -23.12 -6.69 12.32
C LEU A 32 -23.44 -7.14 10.88
N LEU A 33 -24.68 -7.54 10.61
CA LEU A 33 -25.14 -8.04 9.31
C LEU A 33 -25.39 -6.94 8.27
N GLN A 34 -25.62 -5.69 8.68
CA GLN A 34 -25.77 -4.55 7.77
C GLN A 34 -24.45 -4.01 7.17
N ARG A 35 -23.30 -4.63 7.48
CA ARG A 35 -21.96 -4.20 7.00
C ARG A 35 -21.43 -5.00 5.80
N VAL A 36 -22.30 -5.65 5.02
CA VAL A 36 -21.93 -6.27 3.75
C VAL A 36 -22.17 -5.27 2.61
N PRO A 37 -21.15 -4.77 1.89
CA PRO A 37 -21.38 -3.89 0.76
C PRO A 37 -21.94 -4.69 -0.44
N LEU A 38 -23.11 -4.27 -0.94
CA LEU A 38 -23.65 -4.68 -2.23
C LEU A 38 -22.82 -4.04 -3.36
N LEU A 39 -22.16 -4.86 -4.17
CA LEU A 39 -21.46 -4.42 -5.39
C LEU A 39 -22.49 -4.09 -6.48
N TYR A 40 -22.54 -2.84 -6.94
CA TYR A 40 -23.35 -2.41 -8.09
C TYR A 40 -22.45 -2.02 -9.27
N LEU A 41 -22.85 -2.49 -10.45
CA LEU A 41 -22.28 -2.19 -11.77
C LEU A 41 -22.37 -0.68 -12.07
N ASN A 42 -21.30 -0.12 -12.66
CA ASN A 42 -21.45 1.11 -13.42
C ASN A 42 -20.51 1.16 -14.63
N THR A 43 -21.11 1.39 -15.79
CA THR A 43 -20.51 1.45 -17.12
C THR A 43 -20.36 2.91 -17.54
N SER A 44 -19.15 3.35 -17.89
CA SER A 44 -18.97 4.56 -18.70
C SER A 44 -17.71 4.44 -19.59
N PRO A 45 -17.75 4.95 -20.84
CA PRO A 45 -16.74 4.69 -21.84
C PRO A 45 -15.50 5.58 -21.66
N ARG A 46 -14.33 5.01 -21.94
CA ARG A 46 -13.00 5.61 -21.74
C ARG A 46 -12.62 6.47 -22.95
N PHE A 47 -12.19 7.70 -22.70
CA PHE A 47 -11.48 8.55 -23.66
C PHE A 47 -10.13 8.93 -23.04
N ASN A 48 -9.03 8.51 -23.67
CA ASN A 48 -7.65 8.83 -23.29
C ASN A 48 -7.24 10.15 -23.96
N PRO A 49 -6.92 11.21 -23.21
CA PRO A 49 -6.59 12.52 -23.79
C PRO A 49 -5.15 12.64 -24.33
N PHE A 50 -4.35 11.56 -24.32
CA PHE A 50 -2.97 11.56 -24.83
C PHE A 50 -2.79 10.90 -26.21
N ASP A 51 -3.85 10.34 -26.80
CA ASP A 51 -3.79 9.81 -28.16
C ASP A 51 -4.09 10.93 -29.18
N LYS A 52 -3.05 11.56 -29.70
CA LYS A 52 -3.12 12.35 -30.94
C LYS A 52 -2.25 11.71 -32.01
N GLY A 53 -2.90 11.11 -33.00
CA GLY A 53 -2.30 10.61 -34.23
C GLY A 53 -3.38 10.36 -35.29
N ASP A 54 -3.46 11.29 -36.24
CA ASP A 54 -4.05 11.25 -37.59
C ASP A 54 -5.56 11.06 -37.88
N MET A 55 -6.00 11.92 -38.80
CA MET A 55 -7.34 12.13 -39.36
C MET A 55 -7.74 11.04 -40.38
N PHE A 56 -9.05 10.83 -40.59
CA PHE A 56 -9.81 11.15 -41.82
C PHE A 56 -11.18 10.40 -41.89
N GLY A 57 -12.28 11.15 -42.14
CA GLY A 57 -13.29 10.80 -43.16
C GLY A 57 -14.55 9.94 -42.85
N ALA A 58 -15.65 10.59 -42.43
CA ALA A 58 -17.05 10.51 -42.97
C ALA A 58 -17.86 9.16 -43.02
N PRO A 59 -19.21 9.15 -43.25
CA PRO A 59 -20.20 8.54 -42.32
C PRO A 59 -21.19 7.53 -43.02
N PRO A 60 -22.47 7.29 -42.61
CA PRO A 60 -22.83 6.04 -41.92
C PRO A 60 -24.12 5.30 -42.43
N LYS A 61 -24.36 4.10 -41.86
CA LYS A 61 -25.65 3.34 -41.70
C LYS A 61 -26.28 2.63 -42.90
N GLU A 62 -26.66 1.35 -42.70
CA GLU A 62 -28.05 0.88 -42.84
C GLU A 62 -28.30 -0.48 -42.15
N ASN A 63 -29.45 -0.58 -41.47
CA ASN A 63 -30.07 -1.78 -40.92
C ASN A 63 -30.84 -2.51 -42.03
N VAL A 64 -31.00 -3.84 -41.99
CA VAL A 64 -32.28 -4.56 -42.25
C VAL A 64 -32.19 -6.03 -41.78
N PHE A 65 -33.29 -6.49 -41.17
CA PHE A 65 -33.67 -7.83 -40.70
C PHE A 65 -33.82 -8.91 -41.80
N ALA A 66 -33.55 -10.20 -41.50
CA ALA A 66 -34.38 -11.37 -41.90
C ALA A 66 -33.87 -12.71 -41.30
N GLN A 67 -34.80 -13.60 -40.92
CA GLN A 67 -34.64 -14.96 -40.32
C GLN A 67 -34.63 -16.10 -41.40
N PRO A 68 -34.80 -17.41 -41.07
CA PRO A 68 -33.82 -18.49 -40.77
C PRO A 68 -33.98 -19.71 -41.75
N PRO A 69 -33.67 -20.99 -41.42
CA PRO A 69 -32.48 -21.66 -40.85
C PRO A 69 -31.82 -22.66 -41.85
N ASP A 70 -30.65 -23.24 -41.53
CA ASP A 70 -30.37 -24.70 -41.63
C ASP A 70 -28.89 -25.03 -41.34
N ASP A 71 -28.71 -25.89 -40.34
CA ASP A 71 -27.66 -26.91 -40.14
C ASP A 71 -26.16 -26.59 -40.36
N LEU A 72 -25.40 -26.52 -39.25
CA LEU A 72 -24.34 -27.48 -38.86
C LEU A 72 -23.33 -26.89 -37.83
N ASN A 73 -22.97 -27.73 -36.84
CA ASN A 73 -21.83 -27.60 -35.91
C ASN A 73 -21.87 -26.49 -34.84
N LEU A 74 -22.54 -26.80 -33.72
CA LEU A 74 -22.30 -26.19 -32.41
C LEU A 74 -20.93 -26.62 -31.85
N ALA A 75 -19.87 -25.96 -32.30
CA ALA A 75 -18.76 -25.65 -31.40
C ALA A 75 -19.22 -24.46 -30.55
N ILE A 76 -19.41 -24.67 -29.25
CA ILE A 76 -19.63 -23.58 -28.29
C ILE A 76 -18.33 -22.77 -28.26
N GLN A 77 -18.23 -21.75 -29.13
CA GLN A 77 -17.27 -20.67 -28.95
C GLN A 77 -17.67 -19.95 -27.67
N ARG A 78 -16.87 -20.19 -26.62
CA ARG A 78 -16.80 -19.25 -25.50
C ARG A 78 -16.49 -17.90 -26.11
N THR A 79 -17.34 -16.91 -25.85
CA THR A 79 -17.05 -15.53 -26.17
C THR A 79 -15.83 -15.12 -25.38
N ASP A 80 -14.69 -15.14 -26.06
CA ASP A 80 -13.45 -14.56 -25.55
C ASP A 80 -13.74 -13.11 -25.16
N SER A 81 -13.34 -12.81 -23.94
CA SER A 81 -13.45 -11.47 -23.39
C SER A 81 -12.65 -10.53 -24.29
N GLN A 82 -13.10 -9.29 -24.44
CA GLN A 82 -12.25 -8.21 -24.91
C GLN A 82 -11.13 -8.02 -23.88
N GLU A 83 -10.13 -8.90 -23.91
CA GLU A 83 -8.89 -8.74 -23.19
C GLU A 83 -8.09 -7.66 -23.91
N THR A 84 -7.52 -6.78 -23.11
CA THR A 84 -6.39 -5.94 -23.53
C THR A 84 -5.36 -6.87 -24.18
N PRO A 85 -4.65 -6.43 -25.24
CA PRO A 85 -3.68 -7.30 -25.91
C PRO A 85 -2.76 -7.95 -24.87
N PRO A 86 -2.42 -9.25 -25.02
CA PRO A 86 -1.70 -9.98 -23.99
C PRO A 86 -0.38 -9.28 -23.74
N THR A 87 -0.34 -8.51 -22.65
CA THR A 87 0.91 -7.92 -22.18
C THR A 87 1.71 -9.09 -21.63
N PRO A 88 2.98 -9.28 -22.03
CA PRO A 88 3.78 -10.39 -21.51
C PRO A 88 3.74 -10.39 -19.98
N LEU A 89 3.60 -11.57 -19.36
CA LEU A 89 3.47 -11.70 -17.90
C LEU A 89 4.74 -11.25 -17.16
N PHE A 90 5.89 -11.39 -17.81
CA PHE A 90 7.20 -11.01 -17.31
C PHE A 90 8.10 -10.57 -18.47
N ASP A 91 9.18 -9.86 -18.16
CA ASP A 91 10.23 -9.55 -19.13
C ASP A 91 11.08 -10.82 -19.40
N GLU A 92 11.16 -11.22 -20.68
CA GLU A 92 11.88 -12.42 -21.09
C GLU A 92 13.40 -12.23 -21.10
N ASP A 93 13.88 -10.98 -21.12
CA ASP A 93 15.30 -10.65 -21.15
C ASP A 93 15.99 -11.03 -19.84
N ILE A 94 16.80 -12.09 -19.91
CA ILE A 94 17.63 -12.63 -18.84
C ILE A 94 19.13 -12.34 -19.03
N SER A 95 19.49 -11.45 -19.96
CA SER A 95 20.89 -11.13 -20.25
C SER A 95 21.65 -10.58 -19.04
N GLN A 96 20.93 -9.94 -18.11
CA GLN A 96 21.48 -9.43 -16.85
C GLN A 96 20.78 -10.06 -15.64
N PRO A 97 21.52 -10.39 -14.56
CA PRO A 97 20.93 -10.88 -13.33
C PRO A 97 20.03 -9.81 -12.70
N LEU A 98 18.97 -10.23 -12.02
CA LEU A 98 18.15 -9.32 -11.22
C LEU A 98 18.97 -8.76 -10.06
N GLU A 99 18.81 -7.46 -9.81
CA GLU A 99 19.41 -6.81 -8.64
C GLU A 99 18.94 -7.48 -7.34
N ASP A 100 19.79 -7.46 -6.32
CA ASP A 100 19.45 -7.98 -5.00
C ASP A 100 18.41 -7.09 -4.31
N PHE A 101 17.57 -7.74 -3.49
CA PHE A 101 16.55 -7.10 -2.69
C PHE A 101 16.70 -7.72 -1.29
N PRO A 102 17.23 -7.00 -0.27
CA PRO A 102 16.86 -5.63 0.08
C PRO A 102 17.70 -4.52 -0.54
N ARG A 103 17.01 -3.41 -0.87
CA ARG A 103 17.59 -2.20 -1.47
C ARG A 103 18.58 -1.47 -0.58
N ILE A 104 18.54 -1.74 0.73
CA ILE A 104 19.37 -1.10 1.73
C ILE A 104 20.36 -2.15 2.23
N LYS A 105 21.61 -2.05 1.77
CA LYS A 105 22.73 -2.74 2.38
C LYS A 105 23.22 -1.89 3.54
N TYR A 106 23.30 -2.50 4.72
CA TYR A 106 23.75 -1.82 5.92
C TYR A 106 25.07 -2.44 6.39
N ASP A 107 26.15 -1.71 6.19
CA ASP A 107 27.51 -2.11 6.59
C ASP A 107 28.01 -1.31 7.80
N GLY A 108 27.12 -0.57 8.47
CA GLY A 108 27.46 0.26 9.62
C GLY A 108 27.60 -0.52 10.93
N LEU A 109 28.12 0.16 11.97
CA LEU A 109 28.40 -0.43 13.29
C LEU A 109 27.17 -0.51 14.22
N GLY A 110 26.04 0.08 13.82
CA GLY A 110 24.79 0.23 14.54
C GLY A 110 24.17 1.64 14.37
N TRP A 111 23.03 1.88 15.02
CA TRP A 111 22.26 3.11 14.85
C TRP A 111 22.17 3.93 16.13
N GLU A 112 22.34 5.24 16.02
CA GLU A 112 21.95 6.18 17.07
C GLU A 112 20.44 6.39 17.02
N MET A 113 19.75 5.95 18.07
CA MET A 113 18.29 5.98 18.13
C MET A 113 17.79 6.39 19.52
N HIS A 114 16.47 6.43 19.68
CA HIS A 114 15.80 6.77 20.92
C HIS A 114 14.91 5.61 21.36
N LEU A 115 15.14 5.09 22.56
CA LEU A 115 14.31 4.10 23.21
C LEU A 115 13.21 4.76 24.04
N ARG A 116 11.95 4.34 23.87
CA ARG A 116 10.84 4.84 24.69
C ARG A 116 10.74 4.08 26.01
N GLN A 117 10.99 4.75 27.13
CA GLN A 117 10.96 4.14 28.47
C GLN A 117 9.92 4.81 29.40
N PRO A 118 9.32 4.08 30.36
CA PRO A 118 9.34 2.62 30.49
C PRO A 118 8.40 1.93 29.48
N ASN A 119 8.73 0.69 29.09
CA ASN A 119 7.94 -0.11 28.13
C ASN A 119 6.49 -0.27 28.61
N LYS A 120 6.31 -0.68 29.88
CA LYS A 120 5.01 -0.73 30.57
C LYS A 120 4.87 0.48 31.50
N LYS A 121 3.86 1.30 31.22
CA LYS A 121 3.55 2.49 32.03
C LYS A 121 2.82 2.06 33.30
N LYS A 122 3.38 2.33 34.50
CA LYS A 122 2.59 2.35 35.75
C LYS A 122 1.65 3.55 35.72
N ILE A 123 0.45 3.46 36.31
CA ILE A 123 -0.65 4.45 36.18
C ILE A 123 -0.15 5.93 36.30
N THR A 124 0.78 6.21 37.20
CA THR A 124 1.34 7.54 37.49
C THR A 124 2.65 7.90 36.78
N GLY A 125 3.35 6.95 36.14
CA GLY A 125 4.67 7.20 35.55
C GLY A 125 4.61 7.80 34.16
N GLN A 126 5.36 8.87 33.88
CA GLN A 126 5.48 9.40 32.52
C GLN A 126 6.48 8.58 31.69
N ARG A 127 6.27 8.53 30.36
CA ARG A 127 7.25 7.95 29.44
C ARG A 127 8.16 9.05 28.88
N PHE A 128 9.44 8.77 28.72
CA PHE A 128 10.44 9.65 28.11
C PHE A 128 11.22 8.91 27.00
N TRP A 129 11.90 9.68 26.15
CA TRP A 129 12.79 9.14 25.12
C TRP A 129 14.22 9.15 25.67
N LYS A 130 14.89 8.01 25.64
CA LYS A 130 16.29 7.86 26.05
C LYS A 130 17.15 7.63 24.81
N LYS A 131 18.19 8.41 24.60
CA LYS A 131 19.18 8.15 23.54
C LYS A 131 19.87 6.81 23.81
N VAL A 132 20.00 5.99 22.77
CA VAL A 132 20.62 4.67 22.81
C VAL A 132 21.37 4.42 21.52
N PHE A 133 22.34 3.52 21.57
CA PHE A 133 22.94 2.95 20.37
C PHE A 133 22.43 1.51 20.20
N VAL A 134 21.96 1.18 19.00
CA VAL A 134 21.32 -0.11 18.68
C VAL A 134 22.24 -0.90 17.75
N LYS A 135 22.55 -2.15 18.11
CA LYS A 135 23.28 -3.09 17.25
C LYS A 135 22.49 -4.37 17.08
N ILE A 136 22.60 -5.01 15.92
CA ILE A 136 22.19 -6.40 15.73
C ILE A 136 23.48 -7.22 15.74
N VAL A 137 23.59 -8.14 16.70
CA VAL A 137 24.75 -9.02 16.88
C VAL A 137 24.28 -10.45 16.72
N TYR A 138 25.16 -11.34 16.24
CA TYR A 138 24.86 -12.75 16.09
C TYR A 138 25.63 -13.56 17.14
N HIS A 139 24.91 -14.24 18.03
CA HIS A 139 25.46 -15.22 18.96
C HIS A 139 25.30 -16.61 18.32
N GLY A 140 26.33 -17.06 17.59
CA GLY A 140 26.19 -18.18 16.66
C GLY A 140 25.22 -17.83 15.54
N GLU A 141 24.18 -18.62 15.35
CA GLU A 141 23.11 -18.34 14.37
C GLU A 141 21.98 -17.46 14.92
N LYS A 142 22.01 -17.13 16.22
CA LYS A 142 20.91 -16.38 16.86
C LYS A 142 21.15 -14.87 16.79
N PRO A 143 20.35 -14.10 16.03
CA PRO A 143 20.39 -12.65 16.07
C PRO A 143 19.85 -12.09 17.39
N VAL A 144 20.56 -11.13 17.95
CA VAL A 144 20.26 -10.46 19.21
C VAL A 144 20.33 -8.95 18.99
N VAL A 145 19.29 -8.23 19.39
CA VAL A 145 19.30 -6.76 19.40
C VAL A 145 19.93 -6.29 20.70
N HIS A 146 21.09 -5.65 20.59
CA HIS A 146 21.82 -5.05 21.71
C HIS A 146 21.51 -3.56 21.79
N LEU A 147 21.18 -3.09 23.00
CA LEU A 147 20.97 -1.69 23.30
C LEU A 147 22.05 -1.20 24.27
N TYR A 148 22.79 -0.17 23.85
CA TYR A 148 23.84 0.48 24.63
C TYR A 148 23.43 1.91 24.99
N ASN A 149 23.97 2.47 26.09
CA ASN A 149 23.75 3.88 26.37
C ASN A 149 24.60 4.75 25.42
N LYS A 150 25.79 4.25 25.08
CA LYS A 150 26.74 4.89 24.18
C LYS A 150 27.41 3.84 23.26
N PRO A 151 27.88 4.22 22.06
CA PRO A 151 28.45 3.28 21.09
C PRO A 151 29.74 2.58 21.55
N ASP A 152 30.49 3.22 22.45
CA ASP A 152 31.80 2.81 22.98
C ASP A 152 31.71 1.89 24.21
N GLU A 153 30.51 1.67 24.76
CA GLU A 153 30.32 0.75 25.87
C GLU A 153 30.57 -0.71 25.44
N LYS A 154 31.29 -1.45 26.28
CA LYS A 154 31.62 -2.86 26.04
C LYS A 154 30.38 -3.75 26.11
N ASP A 155 29.57 -3.55 27.15
CA ASP A 155 28.43 -4.40 27.47
C ASP A 155 27.10 -3.66 27.22
N PRO A 156 26.13 -4.29 26.55
CA PRO A 156 24.80 -3.69 26.36
C PRO A 156 24.05 -3.64 27.69
N PHE A 157 23.27 -2.57 27.92
CA PHE A 157 22.40 -2.51 29.11
C PHE A 157 21.13 -3.37 28.94
N GLN A 158 20.79 -3.72 27.70
CA GLN A 158 19.67 -4.60 27.39
C GLN A 158 19.97 -5.40 26.12
N GLU A 159 19.76 -6.70 26.20
CA GLU A 159 19.81 -7.64 25.08
C GLU A 159 18.42 -8.20 24.82
N LEU A 160 18.04 -8.31 23.55
CA LEU A 160 16.82 -8.96 23.13
C LEU A 160 17.14 -9.96 22.01
N PRO A 161 17.28 -11.25 22.35
CA PRO A 161 17.35 -12.30 21.34
C PRO A 161 16.07 -12.29 20.50
N LEU A 162 16.20 -12.29 19.18
CA LEU A 162 15.04 -12.34 18.29
C LEU A 162 14.47 -13.74 18.27
N GLU A 163 13.14 -13.82 18.20
CA GLU A 163 12.39 -15.06 18.17
C GLU A 163 11.42 -15.04 16.97
N PRO A 164 11.06 -16.20 16.39
CA PRO A 164 10.20 -16.29 15.21
C PRO A 164 8.85 -15.54 15.28
N PRO A 165 8.11 -15.50 16.42
CA PRO A 165 6.83 -14.78 16.51
C PRO A 165 6.99 -13.26 16.65
N TYR A 166 8.20 -12.71 16.48
CA TYR A 166 8.43 -11.28 16.53
C TYR A 166 8.15 -10.65 15.17
N SER A 167 7.74 -9.38 15.20
CA SER A 167 7.42 -8.60 14.00
C SER A 167 7.70 -7.12 14.24
N VAL A 168 8.01 -6.42 13.16
CA VAL A 168 8.27 -4.99 13.15
C VAL A 168 7.02 -4.26 12.68
N SER A 169 6.60 -3.22 13.40
CA SER A 169 5.47 -2.39 12.95
C SER A 169 5.86 -1.46 11.81
N GLU A 170 4.87 -1.01 11.03
CA GLU A 170 5.05 0.10 10.10
C GLU A 170 5.66 1.34 10.75
N ILE A 171 6.40 2.12 9.95
CA ILE A 171 7.06 3.34 10.40
C ILE A 171 6.00 4.42 10.63
N GLY A 172 5.78 4.76 11.89
CA GLY A 172 4.93 5.89 12.28
C GLY A 172 5.73 7.15 12.59
N ALA A 173 5.04 8.27 12.83
CA ALA A 173 5.65 9.48 13.37
C ALA A 173 4.95 9.90 14.67
N GLN A 174 5.71 10.18 15.72
CA GLN A 174 5.20 10.65 17.01
C GLN A 174 5.80 12.01 17.38
N GLN A 175 5.06 12.85 18.10
CA GLN A 175 5.60 14.09 18.66
C GLN A 175 6.83 13.80 19.53
N TYR A 176 7.91 14.53 19.29
CA TYR A 176 9.16 14.41 20.04
C TYR A 176 9.35 15.61 20.99
N ASP A 177 9.34 16.83 20.44
CA ASP A 177 9.51 18.10 21.15
C ASP A 177 8.53 19.17 20.63
N ASN A 178 8.81 20.46 20.80
CA ASN A 178 7.96 21.54 20.28
C ASN A 178 8.16 21.80 18.77
N PHE A 179 9.25 21.29 18.20
CA PHE A 179 9.72 21.64 16.86
C PHE A 179 9.41 20.55 15.83
N GLY A 180 9.40 19.28 16.25
CA GLY A 180 9.34 18.15 15.34
C GLY A 180 8.76 16.85 15.89
N LYS A 181 8.68 15.89 14.98
CA LYS A 181 8.31 14.51 15.27
C LYS A 181 9.54 13.62 15.13
N ILE A 182 9.49 12.47 15.76
CA ILE A 182 10.44 11.38 15.59
C ILE A 182 9.75 10.24 14.85
N PHE A 183 10.44 9.58 13.93
CA PHE A 183 9.96 8.34 13.33
C PHE A 183 10.00 7.25 14.39
N THR A 184 9.03 6.34 14.37
CA THR A 184 8.96 5.31 15.38
C THR A 184 8.57 3.97 14.80
N VAL A 185 9.23 2.94 15.29
CA VAL A 185 8.93 1.54 15.02
C VAL A 185 8.81 0.81 16.35
N LYS A 186 7.94 -0.19 16.38
CA LYS A 186 7.79 -1.09 17.52
C LYS A 186 8.27 -2.46 17.09
N LEU A 187 9.17 -3.03 17.88
CA LEU A 187 9.41 -4.47 17.84
C LEU A 187 8.36 -5.14 18.73
N GLN A 188 7.63 -6.08 18.17
CA GLN A 188 6.42 -6.65 18.76
C GLN A 188 6.51 -8.16 18.78
N PHE A 189 6.00 -8.76 19.86
CA PHE A 189 5.70 -10.18 19.91
C PHE A 189 4.23 -10.37 19.51
N ILE A 190 3.98 -11.12 18.44
CA ILE A 190 2.64 -11.45 17.97
C ILE A 190 2.39 -12.92 18.28
N PHE A 191 1.36 -13.19 19.08
CA PHE A 191 0.87 -14.54 19.28
C PHE A 191 -0.61 -14.60 18.95
N TYR A 192 -1.07 -15.75 18.49
CA TYR A 192 -2.44 -15.91 18.04
C TYR A 192 -3.24 -16.70 19.07
N LYS A 193 -4.53 -16.35 19.22
CA LYS A 193 -5.46 -17.05 20.11
C LYS A 193 -6.77 -17.36 19.40
N GLU A 194 -7.29 -18.56 19.66
CA GLU A 194 -8.68 -18.90 19.37
C GLU A 194 -9.63 -18.07 20.24
N ARG A 195 -10.54 -17.33 19.60
CA ARG A 195 -11.62 -16.58 20.26
C ARG A 195 -12.95 -16.95 19.63
N PRO A 196 -14.07 -16.95 20.38
CA PRO A 196 -15.39 -17.04 19.77
C PRO A 196 -15.63 -15.83 18.86
N GLY A 197 -15.85 -16.05 17.56
CA GLY A 197 -16.00 -15.01 16.55
C GLY A 197 -16.11 -15.57 15.13
N VAL A 198 -16.65 -14.77 14.20
CA VAL A 198 -16.76 -15.10 12.77
C VAL A 198 -15.95 -14.07 12.00
N ARG A 199 -15.02 -14.50 11.15
CA ARG A 199 -14.31 -13.58 10.25
C ARG A 199 -15.17 -13.21 9.02
N PRO A 200 -15.02 -11.98 8.49
CA PRO A 200 -15.56 -11.64 7.17
C PRO A 200 -15.00 -12.62 6.11
N GLY A 201 -15.87 -13.41 5.48
CA GLY A 201 -15.49 -14.46 4.53
C GLY A 201 -15.77 -15.90 4.99
N GLN A 202 -15.96 -16.16 6.28
CA GLN A 202 -16.43 -17.46 6.83
C GLN A 202 -17.94 -17.71 6.61
N VAL A 203 -18.48 -17.09 5.55
CA VAL A 203 -19.92 -16.86 5.37
C VAL A 203 -20.67 -18.18 5.30
N THR A 204 -20.08 -19.27 4.81
CA THR A 204 -20.77 -20.57 4.67
C THR A 204 -21.16 -21.22 6.01
N LYS A 205 -20.31 -21.14 7.05
CA LYS A 205 -20.62 -21.69 8.38
C LYS A 205 -21.50 -20.73 9.18
N ALA A 206 -21.28 -19.43 9.03
CA ALA A 206 -22.13 -18.39 9.60
C ALA A 206 -23.55 -18.41 9.00
N GLU A 207 -23.69 -18.63 7.68
CA GLU A 207 -24.97 -18.77 6.96
C GLU A 207 -25.76 -19.99 7.43
N ARG A 208 -25.08 -21.12 7.64
CA ARG A 208 -25.70 -22.30 8.25
C ARG A 208 -26.23 -21.99 9.65
N ILE A 209 -25.49 -21.21 10.43
CA ILE A 209 -25.91 -20.79 11.78
C ILE A 209 -27.03 -19.75 11.70
N THR A 210 -27.02 -18.79 10.78
CA THR A 210 -28.08 -17.78 10.61
C THR A 210 -29.38 -18.41 10.12
N ASN A 211 -29.33 -19.37 9.20
CA ASN A 211 -30.50 -20.11 8.73
C ASN A 211 -31.13 -20.95 9.86
N LYS A 212 -30.29 -21.58 10.69
CA LYS A 212 -30.78 -22.29 11.90
C LYS A 212 -31.27 -21.33 12.99
N LEU A 213 -30.70 -20.12 13.12
CA LEU A 213 -31.17 -19.09 14.04
C LEU A 213 -32.55 -18.54 13.65
N SER A 214 -32.84 -18.37 12.36
CA SER A 214 -34.20 -18.04 11.89
C SER A 214 -35.19 -19.16 12.21
N GLN A 215 -34.76 -20.42 12.08
CA GLN A 215 -35.57 -21.58 12.42
C GLN A 215 -35.83 -21.68 13.93
N PHE A 216 -34.83 -21.36 14.77
CA PHE A 216 -35.00 -21.21 16.22
C PHE A 216 -36.00 -20.13 16.60
N ALA A 217 -35.94 -18.95 15.95
CA ALA A 217 -36.91 -17.90 16.16
C ALA A 217 -38.33 -18.37 15.81
N ALA A 218 -38.51 -19.15 14.74
CA ALA A 218 -39.79 -19.75 14.41
C ALA A 218 -40.25 -20.76 15.48
N TYR A 219 -39.39 -21.67 15.95
CA TYR A 219 -39.73 -22.62 17.02
C TYR A 219 -40.11 -21.91 18.33
N ALA A 220 -39.41 -20.84 18.69
CA ALA A 220 -39.70 -20.06 19.88
C ALA A 220 -41.04 -19.29 19.77
N ILE A 221 -41.35 -18.74 18.59
CA ILE A 221 -42.63 -18.05 18.33
C ILE A 221 -43.80 -19.05 18.33
N GLN A 222 -43.58 -20.26 17.84
CA GLN A 222 -44.59 -21.33 17.79
C GLN A 222 -44.74 -22.09 19.12
N GLY A 223 -43.94 -21.78 20.14
CA GLY A 223 -43.96 -22.49 21.42
C GLY A 223 -43.45 -23.94 21.35
N ASP A 224 -42.69 -24.28 20.31
CA ASP A 224 -42.10 -25.61 20.13
C ASP A 224 -40.84 -25.76 21.01
N TYR A 225 -41.05 -26.19 22.25
CA TYR A 225 -39.98 -26.45 23.21
C TYR A 225 -39.00 -27.54 22.77
N GLN A 226 -39.45 -28.49 21.94
CA GLN A 226 -38.62 -29.59 21.46
C GLN A 226 -37.65 -29.09 20.38
N GLY A 227 -38.13 -28.29 19.41
CA GLY A 227 -37.30 -27.63 18.40
C GLY A 227 -36.27 -26.66 18.99
N VAL A 228 -36.64 -25.93 20.06
CA VAL A 228 -35.72 -25.05 20.82
C VAL A 228 -34.61 -25.86 21.52
N LYS A 229 -34.94 -27.02 22.09
CA LYS A 229 -33.97 -27.92 22.76
C LYS A 229 -33.05 -28.61 21.75
N GLU A 230 -33.59 -29.01 20.61
CA GLU A 230 -32.82 -29.57 19.49
C GLU A 230 -31.87 -28.54 18.90
N PHE A 231 -32.31 -27.30 18.69
CA PHE A 231 -31.42 -26.21 18.29
C PHE A 231 -30.32 -25.93 19.31
N GLY A 232 -30.62 -25.95 20.62
CA GLY A 232 -29.61 -25.79 21.67
C GLY A 232 -28.57 -26.91 21.67
N SER A 233 -28.99 -28.15 21.39
CA SER A 233 -28.11 -29.30 21.18
C SER A 233 -27.28 -29.15 19.91
N ASP A 234 -27.89 -28.72 18.82
CA ASP A 234 -27.25 -28.47 17.53
C ASP A 234 -26.23 -27.34 17.62
N LEU A 235 -26.52 -26.25 18.33
CA LEU A 235 -25.57 -25.16 18.57
C LEU A 235 -24.37 -25.64 19.40
N ARG A 236 -24.63 -26.50 20.39
CA ARG A 236 -23.59 -27.14 21.20
C ARG A 236 -22.74 -28.12 20.37
N LYS A 237 -23.34 -28.82 19.40
CA LYS A 237 -22.65 -29.71 18.44
C LYS A 237 -21.90 -28.94 17.34
N LEU A 238 -22.46 -27.84 16.86
CA LEU A 238 -21.89 -27.00 15.79
C LEU A 238 -20.69 -26.18 16.29
N GLY A 239 -20.64 -25.90 17.59
CA GLY A 239 -19.67 -24.99 18.20
C GLY A 239 -19.94 -23.53 17.80
N LEU A 240 -19.54 -22.59 18.65
CA LEU A 240 -19.44 -21.21 18.19
C LEU A 240 -18.31 -21.13 17.17
N PRO A 241 -18.48 -20.42 16.05
CA PRO A 241 -17.39 -20.11 15.14
C PRO A 241 -16.21 -19.57 15.96
N VAL A 242 -15.03 -20.07 15.64
CA VAL A 242 -13.78 -19.66 16.27
C VAL A 242 -13.03 -18.83 15.25
N GLU A 243 -12.55 -17.67 15.69
CA GLU A 243 -11.59 -16.87 14.94
C GLU A 243 -10.22 -17.02 15.59
N HIS A 244 -9.16 -17.12 14.77
CA HIS A 244 -7.81 -16.91 15.27
C HIS A 244 -7.45 -15.43 15.20
N ALA A 245 -7.34 -14.75 16.34
CA ALA A 245 -7.00 -13.33 16.34
C ALA A 245 -5.56 -13.12 16.82
N PRO A 246 -4.77 -12.24 16.14
CA PRO A 246 -3.47 -11.85 16.67
C PRO A 246 -3.65 -11.05 17.96
N GLN A 247 -2.76 -11.30 18.91
CA GLN A 247 -2.58 -10.49 20.12
C GLN A 247 -1.12 -10.01 20.15
N THR A 248 -0.97 -8.70 20.09
CA THR A 248 0.34 -8.05 20.00
C THR A 248 0.79 -7.54 21.36
N SER A 249 2.01 -7.89 21.75
CA SER A 249 2.72 -7.30 22.89
C SER A 249 3.91 -6.49 22.39
N GLN A 250 4.04 -5.23 22.83
CA GLN A 250 5.20 -4.41 22.48
C GLN A 250 6.41 -4.82 23.34
N LEU A 251 7.50 -5.23 22.70
CA LEU A 251 8.77 -5.54 23.37
C LEU A 251 9.51 -4.25 23.72
N PHE A 252 9.78 -3.42 22.72
CA PHE A 252 10.21 -2.04 22.90
C PHE A 252 9.75 -1.16 21.73
N LYS A 253 9.88 0.15 21.91
CA LYS A 253 9.60 1.15 20.87
C LYS A 253 10.84 2.00 20.66
N ILE A 254 11.34 1.99 19.43
CA ILE A 254 12.51 2.74 19.00
C ILE A 254 12.06 3.92 18.15
N GLY A 255 12.82 5.01 18.18
CA GLY A 255 12.64 6.13 17.28
C GLY A 255 13.94 6.70 16.72
N SER A 256 13.87 7.28 15.52
CA SER A 256 14.99 7.97 14.87
C SER A 256 14.49 9.27 14.24
N HIS A 257 15.38 10.25 14.11
CA HIS A 257 15.12 11.47 13.34
C HIS A 257 15.36 11.26 11.84
N SER A 258 16.05 10.19 11.46
CA SER A 258 16.26 9.78 10.08
C SER A 258 15.22 8.74 9.69
N TYR A 259 14.47 9.03 8.63
CA TYR A 259 13.53 8.06 8.05
C TYR A 259 14.29 6.88 7.43
N GLU A 260 15.45 7.16 6.84
CA GLU A 260 16.29 6.16 6.23
C GLU A 260 16.79 5.17 7.28
N ASP A 261 17.42 5.64 8.37
CA ASP A 261 17.89 4.77 9.46
C ASP A 261 16.78 3.85 10.00
N MET A 262 15.55 4.36 10.07
CA MET A 262 14.39 3.58 10.50
C MET A 262 14.00 2.50 9.48
N LYS A 263 14.07 2.80 8.17
CA LYS A 263 13.92 1.81 7.10
C LYS A 263 15.05 0.77 7.16
N GLN A 264 16.30 1.19 7.28
CA GLN A 264 17.46 0.29 7.34
C GLN A 264 17.35 -0.68 8.53
N PHE A 265 17.05 -0.15 9.72
CA PHE A 265 16.85 -0.96 10.92
C PHE A 265 15.70 -1.97 10.75
N THR A 266 14.56 -1.53 10.20
CA THR A 266 13.40 -2.42 9.95
C THR A 266 13.77 -3.56 9.01
N VAL A 267 14.44 -3.25 7.89
CA VAL A 267 14.92 -4.25 6.92
C VAL A 267 15.89 -5.21 7.59
N CYS A 268 16.88 -4.74 8.36
CA CYS A 268 17.85 -5.63 9.01
C CYS A 268 17.19 -6.59 10.01
N ILE A 269 16.17 -6.13 10.75
CA ILE A 269 15.40 -6.99 11.65
C ILE A 269 14.58 -8.02 10.85
N GLU A 270 13.90 -7.61 9.78
CA GLU A 270 13.14 -8.54 8.93
C GLU A 270 14.04 -9.61 8.29
N GLU A 271 15.21 -9.22 7.79
CA GLU A 271 16.22 -10.16 7.26
C GLU A 271 16.73 -11.13 8.34
N ALA A 272 16.96 -10.65 9.56
CA ALA A 272 17.35 -11.48 10.68
C ALA A 272 16.24 -12.48 11.06
N LEU A 273 14.98 -12.04 11.09
CA LEU A 273 13.82 -12.90 11.38
C LEU A 273 13.60 -13.96 10.29
N PHE A 274 13.79 -13.62 9.02
CA PHE A 274 13.65 -14.57 7.91
C PHE A 274 14.69 -15.70 7.99
N LYS A 275 15.92 -15.38 8.39
CA LYS A 275 17.03 -16.34 8.51
C LYS A 275 17.02 -17.16 9.80
N LEU A 276 16.13 -16.85 10.75
CA LEU A 276 16.06 -17.60 12.00
C LEU A 276 15.76 -19.10 11.75
N PRO A 277 16.42 -20.01 12.47
CA PRO A 277 16.02 -21.41 12.51
C PRO A 277 14.67 -21.56 13.22
N VAL A 278 13.70 -22.16 12.54
CA VAL A 278 12.34 -22.35 13.05
C VAL A 278 11.89 -23.79 12.83
N HIS A 279 11.36 -24.40 13.89
CA HIS A 279 10.86 -25.78 13.88
C HIS A 279 9.56 -25.92 14.66
N ARG A 280 8.81 -26.98 14.36
CA ARG A 280 7.62 -27.40 15.12
C ARG A 280 8.03 -28.54 16.06
N ASP A 281 8.11 -28.25 17.36
CA ASP A 281 8.58 -29.25 18.34
C ASP A 281 7.48 -30.10 18.95
N ARG A 282 6.23 -29.63 18.91
CA ARG A 282 5.11 -30.26 19.60
C ARG A 282 3.86 -30.30 18.77
N ALA A 283 3.14 -31.41 18.89
CA ALA A 283 1.77 -31.52 18.42
C ALA A 283 0.87 -30.61 19.28
N LEU A 284 0.02 -29.85 18.60
CA LEU A 284 -1.04 -29.05 19.22
C LEU A 284 -2.38 -29.48 18.65
N THR A 285 -3.46 -29.00 19.25
CA THR A 285 -4.82 -29.33 18.82
C THR A 285 -5.63 -28.05 18.71
N TYR A 286 -6.26 -27.86 17.56
CA TYR A 286 -7.11 -26.70 17.28
C TYR A 286 -8.57 -27.12 17.19
N LYS A 287 -9.47 -26.24 17.62
CA LYS A 287 -10.92 -26.45 17.43
C LYS A 287 -11.32 -26.28 15.97
N MET A 288 -10.57 -25.43 15.27
CA MET A 288 -10.79 -25.11 13.87
C MET A 288 -9.44 -25.03 13.19
N GLU A 289 -9.22 -25.86 12.18
CA GLU A 289 -7.97 -25.81 11.43
C GLU A 289 -8.09 -24.85 10.25
N GLU A 290 -7.08 -24.02 10.06
CA GLU A 290 -6.99 -23.12 8.92
C GLU A 290 -5.54 -22.84 8.52
N VAL A 291 -5.37 -22.52 7.25
CA VAL A 291 -4.14 -22.02 6.65
C VAL A 291 -4.39 -20.64 6.07
N GLN A 292 -3.51 -19.71 6.39
CA GLN A 292 -3.47 -18.37 5.83
C GLN A 292 -2.16 -18.15 5.09
N ILE A 293 -2.26 -17.70 3.85
CA ILE A 293 -1.13 -17.35 3.01
C ILE A 293 -1.28 -15.91 2.56
N THR A 294 -0.24 -15.12 2.74
CA THR A 294 -0.21 -13.74 2.26
C THR A 294 0.95 -13.58 1.29
N THR A 295 0.64 -13.22 0.05
CA THR A 295 1.62 -12.88 -0.98
C THR A 295 1.77 -11.36 -0.99
N VAL A 296 2.98 -10.87 -0.72
CA VAL A 296 3.32 -9.46 -0.75
C VAL A 296 4.27 -9.19 -1.89
N ASP A 297 3.82 -8.42 -2.87
CA ASP A 297 4.65 -7.92 -3.95
C ASP A 297 5.27 -6.59 -3.52
N GLU A 298 6.59 -6.49 -3.57
CA GLU A 298 7.35 -5.26 -3.28
C GLU A 298 7.95 -4.76 -4.59
N ILE A 299 7.47 -3.62 -5.08
CA ILE A 299 7.83 -3.03 -6.37
C ILE A 299 8.61 -1.74 -6.14
N TYR A 300 9.76 -1.63 -6.79
CA TYR A 300 10.55 -0.41 -6.85
C TYR A 300 10.67 0.09 -8.28
N VAL A 301 10.44 1.38 -8.47
CA VAL A 301 10.52 2.05 -9.78
C VAL A 301 11.38 3.30 -9.68
N GLU A 302 12.30 3.47 -10.62
CA GLU A 302 12.94 4.75 -10.88
C GLU A 302 12.39 5.31 -12.19
N GLN A 303 11.91 6.54 -12.13
CA GLN A 303 11.34 7.25 -13.26
C GLN A 303 12.15 8.51 -13.52
N SER A 304 12.46 8.77 -14.79
CA SER A 304 13.08 10.03 -15.22
C SER A 304 12.10 11.20 -15.08
N GLU A 305 12.63 12.42 -15.13
CA GLU A 305 11.85 13.66 -15.15
C GLU A 305 10.86 13.76 -16.34
N HIS A 306 11.13 13.05 -17.43
CA HIS A 306 10.25 12.98 -18.60
C HIS A 306 9.21 11.85 -18.54
N GLY A 307 9.20 11.04 -17.46
CA GLY A 307 8.22 9.98 -17.25
C GLY A 307 8.64 8.59 -17.74
N SER A 308 9.80 8.45 -18.40
CA SER A 308 10.34 7.14 -18.80
C SER A 308 10.80 6.34 -17.59
N ILE A 309 10.48 5.04 -17.56
CA ILE A 309 10.94 4.11 -16.52
C ILE A 309 12.41 3.78 -16.78
N LEU A 310 13.27 4.14 -15.83
CA LEU A 310 14.72 3.87 -15.89
C LEU A 310 15.06 2.52 -15.26
N LYS A 311 14.35 2.15 -14.19
CA LYS A 311 14.57 0.91 -13.46
C LYS A 311 13.24 0.41 -12.88
N GLN A 312 13.03 -0.89 -12.96
CA GLN A 312 11.89 -1.55 -12.35
C GLN A 312 12.32 -2.92 -11.83
N ILE A 313 12.23 -3.11 -10.52
CA ILE A 313 12.54 -4.39 -9.86
C ILE A 313 11.39 -4.78 -8.96
N ALA A 314 11.18 -6.09 -8.80
CA ALA A 314 10.15 -6.61 -7.91
C ALA A 314 10.63 -7.84 -7.15
N ARG A 315 10.25 -7.91 -5.87
CA ARG A 315 10.39 -9.07 -5.00
C ARG A 315 9.00 -9.52 -4.53
N VAL A 316 8.78 -10.81 -4.47
CA VAL A 316 7.58 -11.41 -3.88
C VAL A 316 7.98 -12.09 -2.58
N ARG A 317 7.21 -11.84 -1.52
CA ARG A 317 7.35 -12.46 -0.21
C ARG A 317 6.10 -13.25 0.10
N LEU A 318 6.23 -14.53 0.40
CA LEU A 318 5.13 -15.42 0.75
C LEU A 318 5.17 -15.69 2.25
N PHE A 319 4.14 -15.24 2.95
CA PHE A 319 3.98 -15.48 4.37
C PHE A 319 2.98 -16.59 4.62
N PHE A 320 3.27 -17.42 5.62
CA PHE A 320 2.45 -18.56 6.02
C PHE A 320 2.06 -18.46 7.49
N LEU A 321 0.80 -18.79 7.80
CA LEU A 321 0.30 -18.97 9.16
C LEU A 321 -0.67 -20.16 9.18
N GLY A 322 -0.34 -21.18 9.96
CA GLY A 322 -1.14 -22.38 10.11
C GLY A 322 -1.63 -22.55 11.55
N PHE A 323 -2.92 -22.91 11.66
CA PHE A 323 -3.52 -23.46 12.87
C PHE A 323 -3.89 -24.90 12.52
N LEU A 324 -2.97 -25.82 12.78
CA LEU A 324 -3.09 -27.22 12.36
C LEU A 324 -2.78 -28.14 13.54
N SER A 325 -3.56 -29.20 13.69
CA SER A 325 -3.40 -30.18 14.76
C SER A 325 -2.37 -31.23 14.38
N GLY A 326 -1.71 -31.81 15.38
CA GLY A 326 -0.70 -32.84 15.15
C GLY A 326 0.62 -32.27 14.62
N MET A 327 1.26 -33.02 13.73
CA MET A 327 2.56 -32.70 13.11
C MET A 327 2.50 -32.78 11.57
N PRO A 328 1.69 -31.92 10.93
CA PRO A 328 1.42 -32.04 9.51
C PRO A 328 2.62 -31.62 8.65
N ASP A 329 2.78 -32.33 7.54
CA ASP A 329 3.66 -31.96 6.44
C ASP A 329 2.84 -31.19 5.39
N ILE A 330 3.34 -30.03 4.97
CA ILE A 330 2.67 -29.15 4.01
C ILE A 330 3.43 -29.14 2.69
N GLU A 331 2.70 -29.29 1.60
CA GLU A 331 3.16 -29.02 0.24
C GLU A 331 2.43 -27.79 -0.33
N LEU A 332 3.20 -26.77 -0.71
CA LEU A 332 2.68 -25.53 -1.29
C LEU A 332 2.90 -25.50 -2.81
N GLY A 333 1.82 -25.30 -3.56
CA GLY A 333 1.87 -25.06 -4.99
C GLY A 333 1.82 -23.57 -5.31
N VAL A 334 2.82 -23.09 -6.05
CA VAL A 334 2.84 -21.77 -6.67
C VAL A 334 2.93 -21.94 -8.19
N ASN A 335 2.49 -20.96 -8.97
CA ASN A 335 2.53 -20.99 -10.43
C ASN A 335 3.94 -20.85 -11.04
N ASP A 336 4.92 -21.59 -10.53
CA ASP A 336 6.27 -21.68 -11.06
C ASP A 336 6.29 -22.39 -12.42
N LEU A 337 6.75 -21.71 -13.46
CA LEU A 337 6.84 -22.21 -14.83
C LEU A 337 7.48 -23.61 -14.93
N VAL A 338 8.46 -23.94 -14.08
CA VAL A 338 9.13 -25.26 -14.09
C VAL A 338 8.20 -26.41 -13.67
N ARG A 339 7.14 -26.08 -12.91
CA ARG A 339 6.09 -26.99 -12.44
C ARG A 339 4.88 -27.06 -13.38
N GLN A 340 4.87 -26.31 -14.48
CA GLN A 340 3.78 -26.34 -15.46
C GLN A 340 3.56 -27.77 -15.98
N GLY A 341 2.31 -28.25 -15.83
CA GLY A 341 1.91 -29.60 -16.24
C GLY A 341 2.41 -30.75 -15.35
N LYS A 342 3.15 -30.45 -14.26
CA LYS A 342 3.69 -31.45 -13.31
C LYS A 342 3.01 -31.42 -11.95
N GLU A 343 2.03 -30.54 -11.74
CA GLU A 343 1.27 -30.45 -10.50
C GLU A 343 0.37 -31.68 -10.34
N VAL A 344 0.51 -32.38 -9.20
CA VAL A 344 -0.39 -33.47 -8.79
C VAL A 344 -0.99 -33.06 -7.45
N VAL A 345 -2.26 -32.63 -7.46
CA VAL A 345 -2.92 -32.05 -6.28
C VAL A 345 -4.30 -32.66 -6.09
N GLY A 346 -4.65 -32.93 -4.83
CA GLY A 346 -5.99 -33.41 -4.47
C GLY A 346 -7.06 -32.34 -4.70
N ARG A 347 -8.31 -32.73 -4.94
CA ARG A 347 -9.41 -31.77 -5.18
C ARG A 347 -9.62 -30.78 -4.03
N HIS A 348 -9.44 -31.24 -2.78
CA HIS A 348 -9.55 -30.41 -1.58
C HIS A 348 -8.33 -29.50 -1.36
N ASP A 349 -7.26 -29.72 -2.15
CA ASP A 349 -6.00 -28.99 -2.04
C ASP A 349 -5.87 -27.79 -2.97
N ILE A 350 -6.69 -27.77 -4.02
CA ILE A 350 -6.71 -26.73 -5.03
C ILE A 350 -7.28 -25.43 -4.44
N ILE A 351 -6.56 -24.33 -4.67
CA ILE A 351 -7.06 -22.98 -4.41
C ILE A 351 -7.69 -22.47 -5.72
N PRO A 352 -8.93 -21.93 -5.68
CA PRO A 352 -9.60 -21.43 -6.86
C PRO A 352 -8.96 -20.12 -7.35
N VAL A 353 -8.05 -20.23 -8.32
CA VAL A 353 -7.34 -19.10 -8.96
C VAL A 353 -7.28 -19.29 -10.48
N VAL A 354 -6.82 -18.27 -11.20
CA VAL A 354 -6.55 -18.38 -12.64
C VAL A 354 -5.39 -19.35 -12.85
N THR A 355 -5.62 -20.44 -13.58
CA THR A 355 -4.67 -21.56 -13.68
C THR A 355 -3.72 -21.47 -14.88
N GLU A 356 -3.92 -20.51 -15.77
CA GLU A 356 -3.22 -20.41 -17.06
C GLU A 356 -1.95 -19.57 -17.00
N GLU A 357 -1.83 -18.68 -16.00
CA GLU A 357 -0.65 -17.83 -15.83
C GLU A 357 0.46 -18.57 -15.06
N TRP A 358 1.64 -18.67 -15.68
CA TRP A 358 2.84 -19.27 -15.11
C TRP A 358 3.97 -18.26 -15.12
N ILE A 359 4.71 -18.17 -14.01
CA ILE A 359 5.74 -17.16 -13.80
C ILE A 359 7.11 -17.80 -13.59
N ARG A 360 8.16 -17.06 -13.96
CA ARG A 360 9.54 -17.44 -13.68
C ARG A 360 9.93 -16.91 -12.30
N LEU A 361 10.33 -17.82 -11.41
CA LEU A 361 10.90 -17.46 -10.11
C LEU A 361 12.43 -17.33 -10.25
N GLU A 362 13.01 -16.20 -9.83
CA GLU A 362 14.46 -15.98 -9.85
C GLU A 362 14.97 -15.68 -8.43
N GLY A 363 16.16 -16.20 -8.09
CA GLY A 363 16.77 -15.95 -6.77
C GLY A 363 15.88 -16.35 -5.60
N VAL A 364 15.34 -17.57 -5.63
CA VAL A 364 14.46 -18.12 -4.60
C VAL A 364 15.24 -18.33 -3.31
N GLU A 365 14.72 -17.81 -2.21
CA GLU A 365 15.23 -18.01 -0.86
C GLU A 365 14.12 -18.58 0.03
N PHE A 366 14.50 -19.48 0.94
CA PHE A 366 13.57 -20.15 1.83
C PHE A 366 13.91 -19.86 3.30
N ASN A 367 12.86 -19.82 4.12
CA ASN A 367 13.03 -19.97 5.56
C ASN A 367 13.51 -21.39 5.90
N SER A 368 14.18 -21.51 7.03
CA SER A 368 14.76 -22.77 7.53
C SER A 368 13.77 -23.92 7.69
N CYS A 369 12.47 -23.66 7.82
CA CYS A 369 11.45 -24.71 7.95
C CYS A 369 11.14 -25.46 6.64
N VAL A 370 11.65 -24.99 5.50
CA VAL A 370 11.47 -25.61 4.18
C VAL A 370 12.52 -26.68 3.91
N GLN A 371 12.07 -27.82 3.40
CA GLN A 371 12.92 -28.94 2.99
C GLN A 371 13.57 -28.65 1.62
N GLN A 372 14.73 -27.99 1.65
CA GLN A 372 15.39 -27.53 0.42
C GLN A 372 15.79 -28.67 -0.52
N ASP A 373 16.20 -29.82 0.01
CA ASP A 373 16.54 -31.01 -0.78
C ASP A 373 15.38 -31.49 -1.68
N GLU A 374 14.14 -31.38 -1.20
CA GLU A 374 12.93 -31.72 -1.98
C GLU A 374 12.67 -30.70 -3.09
N TYR A 375 12.94 -29.42 -2.82
CA TYR A 375 12.82 -28.36 -3.81
C TYR A 375 13.90 -28.48 -4.90
N GLU A 376 15.13 -28.81 -4.54
CA GLU A 376 16.21 -29.00 -5.51
C GLU A 376 15.94 -30.18 -6.46
N LYS A 377 15.44 -31.30 -5.93
CA LYS A 377 15.13 -32.50 -6.73
C LYS A 377 13.89 -32.35 -7.61
N GLY A 378 12.81 -31.77 -7.08
CA GLY A 378 11.49 -31.83 -7.71
C GLY A 378 10.79 -30.49 -7.91
N LYS A 379 11.39 -29.38 -7.47
CA LYS A 379 10.75 -28.05 -7.37
C LYS A 379 9.45 -28.09 -6.56
N THR A 380 9.41 -28.98 -5.57
CA THR A 380 8.28 -29.12 -4.65
C THR A 380 8.59 -28.38 -3.35
N ILE A 381 7.72 -27.47 -2.94
CA ILE A 381 7.91 -26.70 -1.70
C ILE A 381 7.25 -27.47 -0.55
N LYS A 382 8.05 -28.26 0.17
CA LYS A 382 7.61 -29.01 1.37
C LYS A 382 8.17 -28.42 2.65
N PHE A 383 7.37 -28.33 3.69
CA PHE A 383 7.79 -27.77 4.97
C PHE A 383 6.92 -28.23 6.14
N LYS A 384 7.45 -28.04 7.36
CA LYS A 384 6.72 -28.21 8.61
C LYS A 384 6.57 -26.85 9.28
N PRO A 385 5.41 -26.19 9.23
CA PRO A 385 5.29 -24.83 9.72
C PRO A 385 5.40 -24.75 11.25
N PRO A 386 5.97 -23.68 11.78
CA PRO A 386 5.78 -23.34 13.19
C PRO A 386 4.30 -23.15 13.50
N ASP A 387 3.95 -23.48 14.72
CA ASP A 387 2.57 -23.44 15.16
C ASP A 387 2.09 -22.02 15.46
N ALA A 388 0.94 -21.62 14.89
CA ALA A 388 0.31 -20.31 15.11
C ALA A 388 1.30 -19.13 15.03
N CYS A 389 2.28 -19.23 14.14
CA CYS A 389 3.35 -18.26 13.96
C CYS A 389 3.33 -17.78 12.52
N TYR A 390 3.15 -16.47 12.33
CA TYR A 390 3.14 -15.85 11.02
C TYR A 390 4.59 -15.62 10.57
N ILE A 391 5.06 -16.42 9.63
CA ILE A 391 6.45 -16.40 9.15
C ILE A 391 6.51 -16.08 7.66
N GLU A 392 7.59 -15.44 7.23
CA GLU A 392 7.97 -15.38 5.82
C GLU A 392 8.53 -16.75 5.43
N LEU A 393 7.79 -17.51 4.63
CA LEU A 393 8.13 -18.88 4.24
C LEU A 393 9.19 -18.89 3.13
N MET A 394 8.98 -18.06 2.11
CA MET A 394 9.86 -17.95 0.97
C MET A 394 9.76 -16.57 0.34
N ARG A 395 10.79 -16.20 -0.39
CA ARG A 395 10.81 -15.00 -1.22
C ARG A 395 11.58 -15.26 -2.50
N PHE A 396 11.24 -14.52 -3.54
CA PHE A 396 11.91 -14.61 -4.83
C PHE A 396 11.75 -13.31 -5.59
N ARG A 397 12.56 -13.14 -6.62
CA ARG A 397 12.51 -12.01 -7.53
C ARG A 397 11.76 -12.41 -8.79
N VAL A 398 11.12 -11.43 -9.40
CA VAL A 398 10.46 -11.56 -10.71
C VAL A 398 10.89 -10.41 -11.60
N ARG A 399 10.73 -10.56 -12.91
CA ARG A 399 10.93 -9.48 -13.89
C ARG A 399 9.59 -8.89 -14.30
N PRO A 400 9.17 -7.73 -13.76
CA PRO A 400 7.94 -7.09 -14.21
C PRO A 400 8.04 -6.74 -15.70
N PRO A 401 6.95 -6.84 -16.46
CA PRO A 401 6.96 -6.49 -17.87
C PRO A 401 7.24 -4.99 -18.10
N ARG A 402 8.22 -4.69 -18.97
CA ARG A 402 8.70 -3.32 -19.24
C ARG A 402 7.61 -2.36 -19.75
N ASN A 403 6.67 -2.86 -20.53
CA ASN A 403 5.63 -2.05 -21.19
C ASN A 403 4.32 -1.97 -20.39
N ARG A 404 4.32 -2.38 -19.12
CA ARG A 404 3.11 -2.32 -18.30
C ARG A 404 2.92 -0.94 -17.69
N GLU A 405 1.75 -0.37 -17.90
CA GLU A 405 1.38 0.91 -17.33
C GLU A 405 1.45 0.88 -15.79
N LEU A 406 2.13 1.87 -15.19
CA LEU A 406 2.26 1.97 -13.74
C LEU A 406 0.91 2.29 -13.09
N PRO A 407 0.63 1.75 -11.90
CA PRO A 407 -0.64 1.99 -11.23
C PRO A 407 -0.88 3.43 -10.79
N LEU A 408 0.19 4.18 -10.64
CA LEU A 408 0.18 5.59 -10.35
C LEU A 408 1.34 6.23 -11.11
N GLN A 409 1.09 7.31 -11.84
CA GLN A 409 2.12 8.06 -12.56
C GLN A 409 2.23 9.45 -11.94
N LEU A 410 3.45 9.89 -11.65
CA LEU A 410 3.74 11.21 -11.12
C LEU A 410 4.54 11.99 -12.15
N LYS A 411 4.09 13.20 -12.47
CA LYS A 411 4.91 14.21 -13.16
C LYS A 411 5.14 15.37 -12.20
N ALA A 412 6.38 15.77 -11.99
CA ALA A 412 6.74 16.86 -11.09
C ALA A 412 7.67 17.86 -11.78
N VAL A 413 7.38 19.14 -11.62
CA VAL A 413 8.12 20.26 -12.22
C VAL A 413 8.40 21.31 -11.16
N MET A 414 9.66 21.72 -11.03
CA MET A 414 10.09 22.87 -10.25
C MET A 414 10.47 24.01 -11.22
N CYS A 415 9.79 25.14 -11.12
CA CYS A 415 10.03 26.30 -11.96
C CYS A 415 10.54 27.47 -11.13
N VAL A 416 11.71 28.02 -11.48
CA VAL A 416 12.27 29.21 -10.84
C VAL A 416 12.15 30.39 -11.79
N THR A 417 11.50 31.48 -11.37
CA THR A 417 11.33 32.70 -12.16
C THR A 417 11.64 33.92 -11.30
N GLY A 418 12.88 34.43 -11.40
CA GLY A 418 13.36 35.50 -10.53
C GLY A 418 13.28 35.09 -9.05
N ASN A 419 12.46 35.80 -8.27
CA ASN A 419 12.23 35.49 -6.85
C ASN A 419 11.02 34.57 -6.60
N LYS A 420 10.43 33.98 -7.64
CA LYS A 420 9.30 33.06 -7.49
C LYS A 420 9.75 31.65 -7.78
N VAL A 421 9.39 30.72 -6.90
CA VAL A 421 9.62 29.29 -7.09
C VAL A 421 8.28 28.58 -7.05
N GLU A 422 7.97 27.81 -8.09
CA GLU A 422 6.72 27.08 -8.21
C GLU A 422 6.99 25.57 -8.39
N LEU A 423 6.51 24.77 -7.43
CA LEU A 423 6.47 23.31 -7.55
C LEU A 423 5.08 22.89 -8.02
N ARG A 424 5.00 22.27 -9.20
CA ARG A 424 3.80 21.64 -9.74
C ARG A 424 3.99 20.14 -9.76
N ALA A 425 2.97 19.39 -9.33
CA ALA A 425 2.98 17.95 -9.43
C ALA A 425 1.61 17.42 -9.83
N ASP A 426 1.57 16.53 -10.82
CA ASP A 426 0.38 15.87 -11.33
C ASP A 426 0.48 14.36 -11.11
N ILE A 427 -0.53 13.78 -10.48
CA ILE A 427 -0.73 12.35 -10.33
C ILE A 427 -1.83 11.91 -11.28
N LEU A 428 -1.52 10.94 -12.14
CA LEU A 428 -2.49 10.22 -12.97
C LEU A 428 -2.66 8.80 -12.42
N VAL A 429 -3.90 8.37 -12.22
CA VAL A 429 -4.20 6.99 -11.82
C VAL A 429 -4.97 6.30 -12.94
N PRO A 430 -4.34 5.41 -13.72
CA PRO A 430 -4.99 4.68 -14.80
C PRO A 430 -6.18 3.84 -14.33
N GLY A 431 -6.14 3.40 -13.06
CA GLY A 431 -7.23 2.67 -12.42
C GLY A 431 -7.25 1.19 -12.78
N PHE A 432 -7.25 0.34 -11.76
CA PHE A 432 -7.25 -1.12 -11.91
C PHE A 432 -8.64 -1.64 -11.58
N VAL A 433 -9.17 -2.56 -12.39
CA VAL A 433 -10.48 -3.15 -12.18
C VAL A 433 -10.35 -4.66 -12.17
N SER A 434 -10.78 -5.27 -11.07
CA SER A 434 -10.95 -6.72 -10.93
C SER A 434 -12.42 -7.08 -11.13
N ARG A 435 -12.69 -8.17 -11.85
CA ARG A 435 -14.06 -8.71 -12.02
C ARG A 435 -14.73 -9.03 -10.67
N LYS A 436 -13.96 -9.51 -9.69
CA LYS A 436 -14.46 -9.93 -8.38
C LYS A 436 -14.54 -8.77 -7.37
N LEU A 437 -13.55 -7.89 -7.39
CA LEU A 437 -13.37 -6.86 -6.37
C LEU A 437 -13.73 -5.44 -6.84
N GLY A 438 -14.10 -5.29 -8.11
CA GLY A 438 -14.36 -3.99 -8.71
C GLY A 438 -13.09 -3.16 -8.84
N GLN A 439 -13.21 -1.85 -8.67
CA GLN A 439 -12.07 -0.93 -8.77
C GLN A 439 -11.11 -1.12 -7.59
N ILE A 440 -9.87 -1.48 -7.88
CA ILE A 440 -8.79 -1.61 -6.92
C ILE A 440 -8.09 -0.24 -6.79
N PRO A 441 -8.09 0.37 -5.60
CA PRO A 441 -7.42 1.64 -5.38
C PRO A 441 -5.94 1.48 -5.03
N CYS A 442 -5.18 2.54 -5.26
CA CYS A 442 -3.97 2.86 -4.53
C CYS A 442 -4.37 3.47 -3.17
N GLU A 443 -3.88 2.91 -2.08
CA GLU A 443 -4.16 3.34 -0.70
C GLU A 443 -2.91 3.90 -0.02
N ASP A 444 -3.13 4.78 0.96
CA ASP A 444 -2.07 5.38 1.80
C ASP A 444 -0.95 6.05 0.99
N ILE A 445 -1.33 6.72 -0.09
CA ILE A 445 -0.40 7.38 -1.02
C ILE A 445 0.29 8.54 -0.31
N MET A 446 1.62 8.52 -0.35
CA MET A 446 2.49 9.56 0.16
C MET A 446 3.48 9.97 -0.92
N VAL A 447 3.44 11.23 -1.33
CA VAL A 447 4.47 11.84 -2.17
C VAL A 447 5.28 12.83 -1.34
N ARG A 448 6.60 12.67 -1.33
CA ARG A 448 7.54 13.53 -0.60
C ARG A 448 8.38 14.32 -1.60
N PHE A 449 8.32 15.63 -1.51
CA PHE A 449 9.18 16.57 -2.24
C PHE A 449 10.15 17.22 -1.24
N PRO A 450 11.42 16.78 -1.19
CA PRO A 450 12.43 17.43 -0.38
C PRO A 450 12.51 18.92 -0.71
N ILE A 451 12.77 19.75 0.30
CA ILE A 451 12.95 21.20 0.12
C ILE A 451 14.18 21.69 0.89
N PRO A 452 14.85 22.76 0.43
CA PRO A 452 15.99 23.31 1.15
C PRO A 452 15.64 23.85 2.53
N GLU A 453 16.62 23.80 3.44
CA GLU A 453 16.41 24.21 4.82
C GLU A 453 16.09 25.69 4.98
N CYS A 454 16.72 26.54 4.17
CA CYS A 454 16.49 27.99 4.16
C CYS A 454 15.05 28.37 3.81
N TRP A 455 14.27 27.47 3.17
CA TRP A 455 12.87 27.71 2.82
C TRP A 455 11.88 27.15 3.84
N ILE A 456 12.33 26.41 4.86
CA ILE A 456 11.46 25.75 5.85
C ILE A 456 10.52 26.75 6.52
N TYR A 457 11.02 27.96 6.82
CA TYR A 457 10.25 28.96 7.55
C TYR A 457 8.99 29.41 6.78
N LEU A 458 9.01 29.39 5.44
CA LEU A 458 7.84 29.69 4.59
C LEU A 458 6.66 28.75 4.87
N PHE A 459 6.97 27.53 5.34
CA PHE A 459 5.97 26.50 5.59
C PHE A 459 5.61 26.35 7.06
N ARG A 460 6.21 27.13 7.97
CA ARG A 460 6.01 27.03 9.41
C ARG A 460 5.08 28.15 9.88
N VAL A 461 4.17 27.79 10.78
CA VAL A 461 3.22 28.73 11.37
C VAL A 461 3.32 28.63 12.88
N GLU A 462 3.49 29.76 13.54
CA GLU A 462 3.47 29.81 14.99
C GLU A 462 2.04 29.55 15.51
N LYS A 463 1.94 28.74 16.57
CA LYS A 463 0.69 28.52 17.31
C LYS A 463 0.96 28.77 18.78
N HIS A 464 -0.10 29.06 19.54
CA HIS A 464 -0.09 29.40 20.97
C HIS A 464 0.90 28.63 21.88
N PHE A 465 1.28 27.38 21.55
CA PHE A 465 2.27 26.62 22.32
C PHE A 465 3.29 25.83 21.48
N ARG A 466 3.19 25.84 20.14
CA ARG A 466 3.95 24.95 19.23
C ARG A 466 4.03 25.54 17.83
N TYR A 467 4.96 25.03 17.01
CA TYR A 467 4.97 25.32 15.58
C TYR A 467 4.11 24.31 14.82
N GLY A 468 3.22 24.80 13.97
CA GLY A 468 2.51 24.03 12.96
C GLY A 468 3.14 24.17 11.58
N SER A 469 2.57 23.48 10.61
CA SER A 469 2.88 23.68 9.20
C SER A 469 1.68 24.29 8.47
N VAL A 470 1.95 25.12 7.47
CA VAL A 470 0.94 25.54 6.49
C VAL A 470 0.36 24.29 5.85
N LYS A 471 -0.96 24.25 5.70
CA LYS A 471 -1.68 23.16 5.05
C LYS A 471 -2.17 23.66 3.70
N SER A 472 -2.23 22.77 2.73
CA SER A 472 -2.79 23.07 1.41
C SER A 472 -4.28 23.45 1.49
N ALA A 473 -4.69 24.45 0.71
CA ALA A 473 -6.09 24.61 0.33
C ALA A 473 -6.54 23.49 -0.60
N HIS A 474 -7.84 23.19 -0.55
CA HIS A 474 -8.45 22.27 -1.50
C HIS A 474 -9.01 23.05 -2.69
N ARG A 475 -8.48 22.80 -3.89
CA ARG A 475 -9.00 23.38 -5.12
C ARG A 475 -10.06 22.45 -5.70
N ARG A 476 -11.28 22.94 -5.91
CA ARG A 476 -12.29 22.19 -6.67
C ARG A 476 -11.89 22.24 -8.14
N THR A 477 -11.64 21.10 -8.76
CA THR A 477 -11.46 21.01 -10.22
C THR A 477 -12.74 21.46 -10.91
N GLY A 478 -12.71 22.62 -11.57
CA GLY A 478 -13.87 23.19 -12.25
C GLY A 478 -14.23 22.40 -13.52
N LYS A 479 -15.38 21.73 -13.48
CA LYS A 479 -16.32 21.52 -14.59
C LYS A 479 -17.69 21.21 -13.98
N VAL A 480 -18.33 22.23 -13.39
CA VAL A 480 -19.76 22.15 -13.08
C VAL A 480 -20.50 22.89 -14.19
N LYS A 481 -20.89 22.18 -15.25
CA LYS A 481 -21.88 22.71 -16.19
C LYS A 481 -23.15 23.03 -15.40
N GLY A 482 -23.50 24.30 -15.28
CA GLY A 482 -24.83 24.74 -14.84
C GLY A 482 -24.97 25.41 -13.47
N ILE A 483 -23.91 25.56 -12.66
CA ILE A 483 -24.00 26.30 -11.37
C ILE A 483 -23.56 27.78 -11.48
N GLU A 484 -22.98 28.17 -12.62
CA GLU A 484 -22.54 29.57 -12.85
C GLU A 484 -23.69 30.60 -12.84
N ARG A 485 -24.95 30.18 -12.92
CA ARG A 485 -26.11 31.10 -12.84
C ARG A 485 -26.60 31.41 -11.41
N PHE A 486 -26.08 30.76 -10.37
CA PHE A 486 -26.55 30.98 -8.99
C PHE A 486 -25.52 31.53 -8.01
N LEU A 487 -24.24 31.67 -8.40
CA LEU A 487 -23.20 32.26 -7.55
C LEU A 487 -22.51 33.40 -8.31
N GLY A 488 -23.18 34.56 -8.31
CA GLY A 488 -22.67 35.85 -8.81
C GLY A 488 -21.59 36.49 -7.92
N ALA A 489 -20.64 35.69 -7.45
CA ALA A 489 -19.43 36.13 -6.79
C ALA A 489 -18.34 35.09 -7.08
N VAL A 490 -17.68 35.23 -8.24
CA VAL A 490 -16.37 34.60 -8.42
C VAL A 490 -15.43 35.39 -7.53
N ASP A 491 -15.33 34.99 -6.26
CA ASP A 491 -14.26 35.46 -5.39
C ASP A 491 -12.95 35.23 -6.14
N ASN A 492 -12.19 36.29 -6.38
CA ASN A 492 -10.77 36.19 -6.69
C ASN A 492 -10.10 35.51 -5.49
N LEU A 493 -10.13 34.17 -5.44
CA LEU A 493 -9.39 33.42 -4.43
C LEU A 493 -7.91 33.74 -4.66
N GLU A 494 -7.33 34.48 -3.72
CA GLU A 494 -5.89 34.71 -3.71
C GLU A 494 -5.16 33.37 -3.76
N PRO A 495 -4.14 33.23 -4.64
CA PRO A 495 -3.41 31.97 -4.77
C PRO A 495 -2.73 31.63 -3.45
N GLN A 496 -3.03 30.45 -2.91
CA GLN A 496 -2.43 30.03 -1.65
C GLN A 496 -1.03 29.45 -1.88
N LEU A 497 -0.19 29.49 -0.83
CA LEU A 497 1.16 28.89 -0.83
C LEU A 497 1.13 27.43 -1.29
N MET A 498 0.11 26.65 -0.90
CA MET A 498 -0.09 25.27 -1.33
C MET A 498 -1.55 25.01 -1.66
N GLU A 499 -1.80 24.34 -2.78
CA GLU A 499 -3.12 23.96 -3.26
C GLU A 499 -3.08 22.52 -3.76
N VAL A 500 -4.12 21.75 -3.45
CA VAL A 500 -4.26 20.37 -3.93
C VAL A 500 -5.70 20.09 -4.39
N THR A 501 -5.88 19.22 -5.37
CA THR A 501 -7.22 18.75 -5.81
C THR A 501 -7.64 17.42 -5.17
N SER A 502 -6.71 16.74 -4.50
CA SER A 502 -6.98 15.52 -3.72
C SER A 502 -6.09 15.46 -2.48
N GLY A 503 -6.61 14.83 -1.43
CA GLY A 503 -5.88 14.65 -0.18
C GLY A 503 -5.50 15.97 0.51
N GLN A 504 -4.36 15.95 1.20
CA GLN A 504 -3.80 17.10 1.91
C GLN A 504 -2.29 17.13 1.72
N SER A 505 -1.74 18.31 1.47
CA SER A 505 -0.30 18.57 1.49
C SER A 505 0.09 19.52 2.63
N LYS A 506 1.27 19.30 3.19
CA LYS A 506 1.91 20.18 4.16
C LYS A 506 3.40 19.85 4.25
N TYR A 507 4.19 20.78 4.74
CA TYR A 507 5.55 20.47 5.16
C TYR A 507 5.56 19.55 6.39
N GLU A 508 6.27 18.44 6.32
CA GLU A 508 6.53 17.55 7.46
C GLU A 508 8.01 17.60 7.81
N HIS A 509 8.33 18.30 8.92
CA HIS A 509 9.71 18.58 9.32
C HIS A 509 10.56 17.31 9.49
N GLN A 510 9.98 16.24 10.03
CA GLN A 510 10.70 14.97 10.19
C GLN A 510 11.12 14.34 8.85
N HIS A 511 10.42 14.66 7.75
CA HIS A 511 10.82 14.23 6.40
C HIS A 511 11.67 15.27 5.66
N ARG A 512 11.84 16.48 6.22
CA ARG A 512 12.43 17.65 5.53
C ARG A 512 11.84 17.88 4.13
N ALA A 513 10.53 17.66 4.00
CA ALA A 513 9.84 17.63 2.71
C ALA A 513 8.43 18.20 2.81
N ILE A 514 7.94 18.71 1.68
CA ILE A 514 6.50 18.85 1.44
C ILE A 514 5.95 17.45 1.22
N VAL A 515 4.98 17.04 2.04
CA VAL A 515 4.38 15.71 1.98
C VAL A 515 2.93 15.81 1.57
N TRP A 516 2.62 15.27 0.41
CA TRP A 516 1.28 15.15 -0.14
C TRP A 516 0.71 13.77 0.17
N ARG A 517 -0.34 13.70 0.99
CA ARG A 517 -0.98 12.45 1.40
C ARG A 517 -2.38 12.33 0.81
N MET A 518 -2.66 11.19 0.19
CA MET A 518 -3.99 10.85 -0.31
C MET A 518 -4.37 9.45 0.20
N PRO A 519 -5.50 9.30 0.92
CA PRO A 519 -5.85 8.01 1.52
C PRO A 519 -6.21 6.95 0.49
N ARG A 520 -6.81 7.36 -0.64
CA ARG A 520 -7.33 6.45 -1.67
C ARG A 520 -7.39 7.17 -3.01
N LEU A 521 -6.79 6.60 -4.05
CA LEU A 521 -6.99 6.98 -5.44
C LEU A 521 -7.23 5.74 -6.33
N PRO A 522 -8.13 5.79 -7.31
CA PRO A 522 -9.09 6.87 -7.56
C PRO A 522 -10.09 6.97 -6.39
N LYS A 523 -10.72 8.14 -6.20
CA LYS A 523 -11.74 8.30 -5.14
C LYS A 523 -12.97 7.43 -5.45
N GLU A 524 -13.85 7.23 -4.48
CA GLU A 524 -15.08 6.47 -4.73
C GLU A 524 -15.91 7.16 -5.82
N GLY A 525 -16.36 6.38 -6.81
CA GLY A 525 -17.10 6.90 -7.97
C GLY A 525 -16.25 7.63 -9.02
N GLN A 526 -14.93 7.74 -8.84
CA GLN A 526 -14.03 8.28 -9.87
C GLN A 526 -13.62 7.20 -10.88
N GLY A 527 -13.58 7.59 -12.15
CA GLY A 527 -13.16 6.71 -13.24
C GLY A 527 -11.65 6.47 -13.30
N SER A 528 -11.25 5.64 -14.26
CA SER A 528 -9.86 5.50 -14.71
C SER A 528 -9.30 6.82 -15.26
N TYR A 529 -7.97 6.96 -15.27
CA TYR A 529 -7.23 8.10 -15.82
C TYR A 529 -7.59 9.45 -15.19
N THR A 530 -7.97 9.45 -13.92
CA THR A 530 -8.22 10.69 -13.19
C THR A 530 -6.91 11.35 -12.79
N THR A 531 -6.83 12.65 -13.02
CA THR A 531 -5.69 13.47 -12.63
C THR A 531 -5.97 14.22 -11.32
N HIS A 532 -4.94 14.29 -10.49
CA HIS A 532 -4.89 15.11 -9.30
C HIS A 532 -3.61 15.91 -9.32
N ASN A 533 -3.64 17.11 -8.78
CA ASN A 533 -2.51 18.00 -8.80
C ASN A 533 -2.26 18.65 -7.45
N LEU A 534 -0.99 18.99 -7.27
CA LEU A 534 -0.46 19.83 -6.21
C LEU A 534 0.24 21.01 -6.87
N VAL A 535 -0.01 22.21 -6.34
CA VAL A 535 0.77 23.40 -6.69
C VAL A 535 1.26 24.05 -5.41
N CYS A 536 2.55 24.36 -5.35
CA CYS A 536 3.15 25.12 -4.26
C CYS A 536 3.88 26.34 -4.83
N ARG A 537 3.53 27.53 -4.34
CA ARG A 537 4.01 28.83 -4.85
C ARG A 537 4.77 29.56 -3.75
N MET A 538 6.09 29.55 -3.84
CA MET A 538 6.97 30.26 -2.93
C MET A 538 7.35 31.61 -3.54
N ALA A 539 7.02 32.70 -2.85
CA ALA A 539 7.48 34.04 -3.19
C ALA A 539 8.65 34.39 -2.27
N LEU A 540 9.86 34.29 -2.79
CA LEU A 540 11.08 34.59 -2.07
C LEU A 540 11.23 36.11 -1.91
N THR A 541 11.59 36.54 -0.72
CA THR A 541 11.95 37.93 -0.38
C THR A 541 13.37 38.25 -0.84
N SER A 542 13.79 39.50 -0.74
CA SER A 542 15.17 39.91 -1.03
C SER A 542 16.22 39.29 -0.09
N TYR A 543 15.81 38.76 1.05
CA TYR A 543 16.68 38.09 2.02
C TYR A 543 16.79 36.58 1.79
N ASP A 544 15.91 36.03 0.94
CA ASP A 544 15.88 34.60 0.65
C ASP A 544 16.90 34.24 -0.42
N GLN A 545 17.66 33.20 -0.12
CA GLN A 545 18.61 32.63 -1.07
C GLN A 545 17.96 31.45 -1.81
N ILE A 546 18.29 31.35 -3.09
CA ILE A 546 18.10 30.12 -3.86
C ILE A 546 19.40 29.35 -3.71
N PRO A 547 19.41 28.19 -3.02
CA PRO A 547 20.63 27.44 -2.79
C PRO A 547 21.25 26.94 -4.09
N ASP A 548 22.58 26.98 -4.17
CA ASP A 548 23.34 26.46 -5.32
C ASP A 548 23.08 24.95 -5.53
N ASP A 549 22.78 24.22 -4.46
CA ASP A 549 22.47 22.79 -4.46
C ASP A 549 20.98 22.48 -4.61
N LEU A 550 20.13 23.46 -4.98
CA LEU A 550 18.69 23.27 -5.16
C LEU A 550 18.36 22.08 -6.07
N HIS A 551 19.06 21.96 -7.20
CA HIS A 551 18.83 20.87 -8.14
C HIS A 551 19.11 19.50 -7.50
N THR A 552 20.14 19.40 -6.66
CA THR A 552 20.50 18.17 -5.95
C THR A 552 19.51 17.84 -4.84
N ILE A 553 19.11 18.82 -4.02
CA ILE A 553 18.14 18.61 -2.93
C ILE A 553 16.79 18.21 -3.51
N CYS A 554 16.33 18.92 -4.54
CA CYS A 554 15.02 18.75 -5.17
C CYS A 554 15.09 17.89 -6.44
N GLN A 555 16.08 17.01 -6.56
CA GLN A 555 16.28 16.18 -7.76
C GLN A 555 15.15 15.17 -7.95
N TYR A 556 14.66 14.60 -6.83
CA TYR A 556 13.69 13.51 -6.85
C TYR A 556 12.52 13.76 -5.91
N ALA A 557 11.35 13.33 -6.35
CA ALA A 557 10.19 13.07 -5.51
C ALA A 557 10.13 11.58 -5.14
N TYR A 558 9.70 11.27 -3.92
CA TYR A 558 9.57 9.90 -3.43
C TYR A 558 8.10 9.56 -3.23
N VAL A 559 7.64 8.48 -3.86
CA VAL A 559 6.24 8.02 -3.80
C VAL A 559 6.17 6.68 -3.08
N GLU A 560 5.28 6.55 -2.11
CA GLU A 560 5.00 5.29 -1.42
C GLU A 560 3.49 5.08 -1.35
N PHE A 561 3.01 3.88 -1.68
CA PHE A 561 1.59 3.50 -1.55
C PHE A 561 1.42 1.98 -1.54
N THR A 562 0.22 1.53 -1.22
CA THR A 562 -0.16 0.11 -1.27
C THR A 562 -1.33 -0.11 -2.21
N MET A 563 -1.44 -1.32 -2.74
CA MET A 563 -2.61 -1.77 -3.50
C MET A 563 -3.09 -3.11 -2.90
N PRO A 564 -4.23 -3.11 -2.19
CA PRO A 564 -4.79 -4.33 -1.65
C PRO A 564 -5.25 -5.26 -2.78
N ALA A 565 -5.21 -6.57 -2.52
CA ALA A 565 -5.70 -7.62 -3.42
C ALA A 565 -5.16 -7.55 -4.86
N THR A 566 -3.90 -7.12 -5.01
CA THR A 566 -3.21 -6.97 -6.31
C THR A 566 -1.99 -7.88 -6.38
N GLN A 567 -1.74 -8.44 -7.57
CA GLN A 567 -0.55 -9.23 -7.91
C GLN A 567 0.12 -8.56 -9.11
N VAL A 568 1.16 -7.77 -8.87
CA VAL A 568 1.95 -7.15 -9.95
C VAL A 568 2.84 -8.19 -10.62
N SER A 569 3.32 -9.15 -9.84
CA SER A 569 4.13 -10.28 -10.25
C SER A 569 3.36 -11.40 -10.96
N HIS A 570 2.02 -11.37 -10.94
CA HIS A 570 1.17 -12.51 -11.33
C HIS A 570 1.41 -13.79 -10.50
N THR A 571 2.04 -13.69 -9.33
CA THR A 571 2.23 -14.83 -8.43
C THR A 571 0.90 -15.31 -7.90
N THR A 572 0.54 -16.56 -8.16
CA THR A 572 -0.65 -17.22 -7.62
C THR A 572 -0.26 -18.41 -6.76
N VAL A 573 -0.94 -18.53 -5.62
CA VAL A 573 -0.90 -19.75 -4.82
C VAL A 573 -1.98 -20.68 -5.37
N ARG A 574 -1.56 -21.83 -5.88
CA ARG A 574 -2.41 -22.76 -6.64
C ARG A 574 -2.93 -23.89 -5.78
N SER A 575 -2.15 -24.34 -4.79
CA SER A 575 -2.56 -25.42 -3.89
C SER A 575 -1.88 -25.35 -2.54
N VAL A 576 -2.54 -25.96 -1.56
CA VAL A 576 -1.95 -26.29 -0.25
C VAL A 576 -2.39 -27.70 0.08
N SER A 577 -1.47 -28.65 0.01
CA SER A 577 -1.70 -30.04 0.39
C SER A 577 -1.17 -30.28 1.79
N ILE A 578 -1.93 -31.01 2.60
CA ILE A 578 -1.61 -31.27 4.00
C ILE A 578 -1.69 -32.77 4.21
N SER A 579 -0.56 -33.34 4.64
CA SER A 579 -0.41 -34.76 4.94
C SER A 579 -0.04 -34.93 6.41
N ASN A 580 -0.27 -36.13 6.96
CA ASN A 580 -0.01 -36.44 8.38
C ASN A 580 -0.76 -35.50 9.35
N SER A 581 -1.99 -35.09 8.98
CA SER A 581 -2.89 -34.38 9.89
C SER A 581 -3.66 -35.36 10.77
N ASP A 582 -3.88 -34.98 12.03
CA ASP A 582 -4.75 -35.72 12.96
C ASP A 582 -6.25 -35.44 12.71
N SER A 583 -6.58 -34.53 11.78
CA SER A 583 -7.95 -34.14 11.44
C SER A 583 -8.43 -34.82 10.16
N ASP A 584 -9.62 -35.43 10.21
CA ASP A 584 -10.32 -35.99 9.03
C ASP A 584 -10.91 -34.92 8.10
N VAL A 585 -11.01 -33.67 8.57
CA VAL A 585 -11.60 -32.55 7.83
C VAL A 585 -10.49 -31.66 7.27
N PRO A 586 -10.49 -31.34 5.95
CA PRO A 586 -9.50 -30.45 5.38
C PRO A 586 -9.62 -29.04 5.98
N PRO A 587 -8.51 -28.35 6.26
CA PRO A 587 -8.54 -27.03 6.86
C PRO A 587 -9.04 -25.96 5.89
N GLU A 588 -9.59 -24.88 6.45
CA GLU A 588 -9.97 -23.70 5.66
C GLU A 588 -8.71 -23.02 5.09
N LYS A 589 -8.79 -22.52 3.85
CA LYS A 589 -7.65 -21.92 3.15
C LYS A 589 -7.96 -20.48 2.79
N TYR A 590 -7.10 -19.56 3.23
CA TYR A 590 -7.22 -18.14 2.97
C TYR A 590 -5.97 -17.63 2.26
N VAL A 591 -6.14 -17.07 1.07
CA VAL A 591 -5.06 -16.41 0.33
C VAL A 591 -5.35 -14.92 0.25
N ARG A 592 -4.34 -14.11 0.56
CA ARG A 592 -4.39 -12.65 0.45
C ARG A 592 -3.24 -12.15 -0.40
N HIS A 593 -3.51 -11.11 -1.17
CA HIS A 593 -2.52 -10.43 -1.99
C HIS A 593 -2.41 -8.97 -1.57
N LEU A 594 -1.20 -8.43 -1.59
CA LEU A 594 -0.90 -7.04 -1.32
C LEU A 594 0.28 -6.63 -2.18
N ALA A 595 0.18 -5.50 -2.88
CA ALA A 595 1.32 -4.88 -3.53
C ALA A 595 1.74 -3.62 -2.76
N ARG A 596 3.04 -3.44 -2.57
CA ARG A 596 3.69 -2.26 -1.99
C ARG A 596 4.55 -1.62 -3.08
N HIS A 597 4.33 -0.34 -3.30
CA HIS A 597 5.02 0.41 -4.34
C HIS A 597 5.88 1.50 -3.72
N GLU A 598 7.13 1.58 -4.15
CA GLU A 598 8.03 2.69 -3.84
C GLU A 598 8.67 3.24 -5.12
N TYR A 599 8.46 4.52 -5.41
CA TYR A 599 9.01 5.17 -6.60
C TYR A 599 10.00 6.27 -6.21
N ARG A 600 11.06 6.39 -7.02
CA ARG A 600 11.93 7.58 -7.09
C ARG A 600 11.70 8.24 -8.44
N VAL A 601 11.10 9.43 -8.44
CA VAL A 601 10.66 10.13 -9.65
C VAL A 601 11.48 11.39 -9.83
N GLY A 602 12.12 11.57 -10.98
CA GLY A 602 12.84 12.79 -11.34
C GLY A 602 11.91 14.00 -11.35
N VAL A 603 12.37 15.11 -10.80
CA VAL A 603 11.67 16.39 -10.85
C VAL A 603 12.29 17.22 -11.97
N GLU A 604 11.49 17.63 -12.93
CA GLU A 604 11.93 18.49 -14.03
C GLU A 604 12.22 19.90 -13.49
N HIS A 605 13.43 20.43 -13.70
CA HIS A 605 13.80 21.79 -13.30
C HIS A 605 13.77 22.74 -14.49
N THR A 606 12.99 23.80 -14.38
CA THR A 606 12.82 24.80 -15.44
C THR A 606 13.10 26.21 -14.91
N GLN A 607 13.57 27.09 -15.79
CA GLN A 607 13.65 28.52 -15.53
C GLN A 607 12.56 29.21 -16.34
N GLY A 608 11.70 30.00 -15.70
CA GLY A 608 10.68 30.75 -16.42
C GLY A 608 11.30 31.95 -17.13
N GLU A 609 10.82 32.26 -18.33
CA GLU A 609 11.10 33.54 -18.99
C GLU A 609 10.54 34.65 -18.09
N GLY A 610 11.45 35.43 -17.49
CA GLY A 610 11.06 36.52 -16.62
C GLY A 610 10.42 37.67 -17.41
N PRO A 611 9.68 38.58 -16.75
CA PRO A 611 9.25 39.83 -17.38
C PRO A 611 10.43 40.68 -17.89
N GLY A 612 11.68 40.35 -17.50
CA GLY A 612 12.90 40.97 -18.00
C GLY A 612 13.13 40.79 -19.50
N ASP A 613 12.69 39.69 -20.11
CA ASP A 613 12.88 39.47 -21.57
C ASP A 613 11.87 40.26 -22.40
N TYR A 614 10.64 40.44 -21.90
CA TYR A 614 9.64 41.34 -22.49
C TYR A 614 10.08 42.81 -22.37
N ILE A 615 10.66 43.17 -21.23
CA ILE A 615 11.22 44.52 -21.00
C ILE A 615 12.48 44.72 -21.86
N ALA A 616 13.36 43.72 -21.99
CA ALA A 616 14.52 43.78 -22.88
C ALA A 616 14.13 43.81 -24.37
N ALA A 617 13.06 43.12 -24.77
CA ALA A 617 12.51 43.16 -26.12
C ALA A 617 11.85 44.51 -26.43
N THR A 618 11.22 45.17 -25.45
CA THR A 618 10.63 46.51 -25.61
C THR A 618 11.64 47.65 -25.48
N ILE A 619 12.78 47.44 -24.80
CA ILE A 619 13.90 48.39 -24.78
C ILE A 619 14.65 48.42 -26.14
N ARG A 620 14.60 47.32 -26.92
CA ARG A 620 15.25 47.25 -28.25
C ARG A 620 14.51 47.99 -29.38
N SER A 621 13.40 48.67 -29.11
CA SER A 621 12.72 49.53 -30.09
C SER A 621 12.90 51.01 -29.75
N THR A 622 14.14 51.50 -29.80
CA THR A 622 14.39 52.94 -30.03
C THR A 622 14.95 53.07 -31.44
N PRO A 623 14.28 53.76 -32.39
CA PRO A 623 14.84 53.98 -33.71
C PRO A 623 16.14 54.77 -33.59
N ALA A 624 17.15 54.39 -34.36
CA ALA A 624 18.40 55.12 -34.45
C ALA A 624 18.13 56.59 -34.86
N PRO A 625 18.88 57.57 -34.31
CA PRO A 625 18.76 58.96 -34.72
C PRO A 625 19.13 59.10 -36.21
N ILE A 626 18.30 59.86 -36.92
CA ILE A 626 18.44 60.19 -38.34
C ILE A 626 19.77 60.92 -38.53
N MET A 627 20.66 60.36 -39.35
CA MET A 627 21.90 60.99 -39.78
C MET A 627 21.57 62.01 -40.86
N GLU A 628 21.80 63.30 -40.61
CA GLU A 628 21.69 64.35 -41.64
C GLU A 628 22.78 64.15 -42.70
N THR A 629 22.35 63.83 -43.91
CA THR A 629 23.19 63.83 -45.12
C THR A 629 23.51 65.27 -45.56
N PRO A 630 24.77 65.60 -45.92
CA PRO A 630 25.08 66.91 -46.49
C PRO A 630 24.48 67.06 -47.89
N ILE A 631 23.97 68.26 -48.16
CA ILE A 631 23.36 68.72 -49.41
C ILE A 631 24.41 68.72 -50.55
N PRO A 632 24.13 68.16 -51.73
CA PRO A 632 24.93 68.42 -52.93
C PRO A 632 24.52 69.75 -53.54
N GLN A 633 25.45 70.69 -53.67
CA GLN A 633 25.27 71.89 -54.50
C GLN A 633 25.29 71.49 -55.98
N ALA A 634 24.30 71.98 -56.72
CA ALA A 634 24.14 71.79 -58.14
C ALA A 634 25.10 72.68 -58.95
N ALA A 635 25.41 72.19 -60.15
CA ALA A 635 26.40 72.67 -61.10
C ALA A 635 26.01 73.96 -61.84
N ASP A 636 27.04 74.69 -62.28
CA ASP A 636 27.08 75.54 -63.47
C ASP A 636 28.58 75.60 -63.89
N SER A 637 28.98 74.97 -64.99
CA SER A 637 29.00 75.42 -66.39
C SER A 637 30.29 76.15 -66.78
N ASP A 638 30.82 75.73 -67.94
CA ASP A 638 32.15 76.01 -68.52
C ASP A 638 32.50 77.50 -68.70
N SER A 639 33.79 77.86 -68.55
CA SER A 639 34.55 78.61 -69.58
C SER A 639 36.02 78.86 -69.17
N ASP A 640 36.91 78.55 -70.12
CA ASP A 640 38.11 79.31 -70.52
C ASP A 640 39.41 79.40 -69.70
N SER A 641 40.41 78.73 -70.30
CA SER A 641 41.62 79.32 -70.92
C SER A 641 42.83 79.77 -70.09
N SER A 642 43.94 79.11 -70.45
CA SER A 642 45.31 79.63 -70.68
C SER A 642 46.08 80.22 -69.50
N SER A 643 47.13 79.51 -69.06
CA SER A 643 48.56 79.77 -69.37
C SER A 643 49.46 78.99 -68.41
#